data_AF-A0A1Y3U2Q4-F1
#
_entry.id   AF-A0A1Y3U2Q4-F1
#
_cell.length_a   1.000
_cell.length_b   1.000
_cell.length_c   1.000
_cell.angle_alpha   90.00
_cell.angle_beta   90.00
_cell.angle_gamma   90.00
#
_symmetry.space_group_name_H-M   'P 1'
#
loop_
_entity.id
_entity.type
_entity.pdbx_description
1 polymer ?
#
loop_
_entity_poly.entity_id
_entity_poly.type
_entity_poly.pdbx_seq_one_letter_code
_entity_poly.pdbx_strand_id
1 'polypeptide(L)'
;MKLQEILKARGITDEQLKEVQEQDIPAAAESFQRIMDIYYLLKVTADMESAYWYNRVWWENDGDLLEVRRAKAVAASLAHSTPTILPYEKLVMNKTKHLRGAFPFPWVCASFFNSLAESLMEEAEAPAENEADSVSVVGAGGGNVTESYGEVISIAKKFGMRKENIPVLVKVSKYWDGISVEDISTKYAKTLPGFEQFQNIMDSVLVMFDSFAIPQGREVMNYYMPLQYGFDGILELCDEKIAETMGEAGGDGVLGMSRGYYYAAMKEIVKGLSQWCENYARKAEDLASREPDEAYKKNYLEIAQVMHNIAHKRPSTFREALQMTLCLHLGVVNEDPQSGQSIGRLGQVLQPFYEKDIADGTTTEEEVVELLELYRIKITCIECFASAGVSGGVLSGNTFNNLSLGGQNYDGLSAVTPLEYLIIEAGMRAQTPQPTLSILYDEKLPEDFLMKAAACTKLGMGYPAWMNNQVGMNFMLRQYGPEGMDLYDARAWCLGGCLESAPGCFLPLEYNGKVTMIPGGASPTCGTGIHFTGLPKILELVLTNGVDKRTGKRVFPPHNKKLETFDELLDQWKEYLDISNRIVNKVNNIQMDVWRKYNMPAVNSLLKPDCFKKGQHIGNCGARYNACINFESCGTITFINSLASLKKNVYDTKKYTLEEMTDAMLHNFGFRTAYDTGVFSPDYRESTDDAQKYAEIFADCINAPKYGNADPYADQLLRDYHMYLLHYLPTLESFFGKPEYLCQISVSTHGPQGFITLATADGRLAGTTYSDGSVSAAPGTDKNGVYALFESATVYDHSQNQNAQMNLKLHPSSVQGVQGTRKLLELVRTYMRKGGFHVQFNVVSSDILKEAQKTPDQYRDLMVRVAGFTQYWCEIGKPIQDEVIYRTEYEEV
;
A
#
# COMPACT_ATOMS: atom_id res chain seq x y z
N MET A 1 -24.64 39.79 10.73
CA MET A 1 -26.00 39.23 10.65
C MET A 1 -25.95 37.83 11.24
N LYS A 2 -26.79 37.52 12.24
CA LYS A 2 -26.76 36.19 12.87
C LYS A 2 -27.23 35.17 11.82
N LEU A 3 -26.61 33.99 11.76
CA LEU A 3 -26.95 32.90 10.82
C LEU A 3 -28.46 32.63 10.76
N GLN A 4 -29.14 32.73 11.90
CA GLN A 4 -30.60 32.61 12.03
C GLN A 4 -31.39 33.65 11.20
N GLU A 5 -30.88 34.86 11.02
CA GLU A 5 -31.54 35.91 10.23
C GLU A 5 -31.43 35.64 8.72
N ILE A 6 -30.30 35.07 8.28
CA ILE A 6 -30.08 34.65 6.88
C ILE A 6 -30.97 33.45 6.53
N LEU A 7 -31.10 32.49 7.45
CA LEU A 7 -31.90 31.28 7.26
C LEU A 7 -33.40 31.57 7.27
N LYS A 8 -33.86 32.47 8.15
CA LYS A 8 -35.25 32.98 8.11
C LYS A 8 -35.57 33.70 6.81
N ALA A 9 -34.65 34.51 6.29
CA ALA A 9 -34.83 35.20 5.02
C ALA A 9 -34.93 34.24 3.81
N ARG A 10 -34.48 32.98 3.97
CA ARG A 10 -34.57 31.91 2.96
C ARG A 10 -35.72 30.92 3.20
N GLY A 11 -36.60 31.18 4.15
CA GLY A 11 -37.77 30.33 4.43
C GLY A 11 -37.47 29.04 5.19
N ILE A 12 -36.28 28.92 5.79
CA ILE A 12 -35.89 27.74 6.58
C ILE A 12 -36.31 27.97 8.04
N THR A 13 -37.19 27.13 8.57
CA THR A 13 -37.74 27.26 9.93
C THR A 13 -36.82 26.61 10.97
N ASP A 14 -36.93 27.05 12.24
CA ASP A 14 -36.18 26.45 13.36
C ASP A 14 -36.54 24.97 13.61
N GLU A 15 -37.68 24.49 13.09
CA GLU A 15 -38.08 23.07 13.09
C GLU A 15 -37.32 22.24 12.05
N GLN A 16 -37.06 22.78 10.86
CA GLN A 16 -36.24 22.11 9.84
C GLN A 16 -34.76 21.98 10.26
N LEU A 17 -34.31 22.80 11.21
CA LEU A 17 -32.97 22.73 11.80
C LEU A 17 -32.87 21.73 12.97
N LYS A 18 -33.99 21.26 13.52
CA LYS A 18 -34.04 20.40 14.71
C LYS A 18 -34.03 18.89 14.40
N GLU A 19 -34.20 18.49 13.14
CA GLU A 19 -34.41 17.07 12.76
C GLU A 19 -33.34 16.50 11.81
N VAL A 20 -32.07 16.84 12.00
CA VAL A 20 -30.99 15.97 11.47
C VAL A 20 -30.17 15.50 12.66
N GLN A 21 -30.76 14.58 13.43
CA GLN A 21 -29.99 13.79 14.38
C GLN A 21 -28.99 12.95 13.60
N GLU A 22 -27.78 12.85 14.13
CA GLU A 22 -26.81 11.90 13.64
C GLU A 22 -27.39 10.50 13.80
N GLN A 23 -27.38 9.70 12.73
CA GLN A 23 -27.93 8.35 12.79
C GLN A 23 -27.01 7.47 13.65
N ASP A 24 -27.59 6.74 14.59
CA ASP A 24 -26.88 5.68 15.29
C ASP A 24 -26.41 4.64 14.27
N ILE A 25 -25.16 4.20 14.41
CA ILE A 25 -24.59 3.15 13.57
C ILE A 25 -25.21 1.82 14.02
N PRO A 26 -25.91 1.08 13.15
CA PRO A 26 -26.44 -0.22 13.51
C PRO A 26 -25.32 -1.17 13.93
N ALA A 27 -25.62 -2.12 14.81
CA ALA A 27 -24.68 -3.18 15.13
C ALA A 27 -24.36 -3.99 13.86
N ALA A 28 -23.11 -4.43 13.73
CA ALA A 28 -22.74 -5.38 12.69
C ALA A 28 -23.55 -6.69 12.82
N ALA A 29 -23.69 -7.43 11.72
CA ALA A 29 -24.37 -8.71 11.71
C ALA A 29 -23.77 -9.70 12.73
N GLU A 30 -24.59 -10.62 13.24
CA GLU A 30 -24.11 -11.63 14.20
C GLU A 30 -22.95 -12.45 13.64
N SER A 31 -23.01 -12.81 12.35
CA SER A 31 -21.96 -13.54 11.66
C SER A 31 -20.61 -12.81 11.70
N PHE A 32 -20.61 -11.49 11.47
CA PHE A 32 -19.42 -10.65 11.60
C PHE A 32 -18.88 -10.66 13.03
N GLN A 33 -19.73 -10.41 14.03
CA GLN A 33 -19.32 -10.36 15.44
C GLN A 33 -18.65 -11.67 15.88
N ARG A 34 -19.28 -12.81 15.56
CA ARG A 34 -18.75 -14.15 15.91
C ARG A 34 -17.39 -14.43 15.28
N ILE A 35 -17.19 -14.05 14.02
CA ILE A 35 -15.91 -14.26 13.34
C ILE A 35 -14.86 -13.28 13.86
N MET A 36 -15.24 -12.04 14.22
CA MET A 36 -14.32 -11.09 14.83
C MET A 36 -13.83 -11.51 16.22
N ASP A 37 -14.68 -12.15 17.03
CA ASP A 37 -14.26 -12.77 18.29
C ASP A 37 -13.13 -13.80 18.06
N ILE A 38 -13.23 -14.58 16.97
CA ILE A 38 -12.18 -15.50 16.55
C ILE A 38 -10.96 -14.71 16.05
N TYR A 39 -11.16 -13.72 15.17
CA TYR A 39 -10.11 -12.91 14.56
C TYR A 39 -9.15 -12.30 15.58
N TYR A 40 -9.68 -11.74 16.68
CA TYR A 40 -8.86 -11.07 17.68
C TYR A 40 -7.91 -12.03 18.43
N LEU A 41 -8.22 -13.33 18.45
CA LEU A 41 -7.41 -14.40 19.03
C LEU A 41 -6.39 -15.00 18.03
N LEU A 42 -6.55 -14.71 16.73
CA LEU A 42 -5.70 -15.30 15.70
C LEU A 42 -4.27 -14.78 15.76
N LYS A 43 -3.35 -15.67 15.37
CA LYS A 43 -1.96 -15.33 15.10
C LYS A 43 -1.70 -15.29 13.60
N VAL A 44 -0.87 -14.34 13.19
CA VAL A 44 -0.32 -14.26 11.84
C VAL A 44 0.55 -15.49 11.62
N THR A 45 0.19 -16.31 10.64
CA THR A 45 0.72 -17.67 10.50
C THR A 45 1.36 -17.86 9.13
N ALA A 46 2.57 -18.42 9.10
CA ALA A 46 3.18 -18.91 7.88
C ALA A 46 3.11 -20.45 7.82
N ASP A 47 2.68 -20.98 6.68
CA ASP A 47 2.70 -22.42 6.40
C ASP A 47 3.35 -22.73 5.04
N MET A 48 3.38 -24.00 4.67
CA MET A 48 4.18 -24.49 3.54
C MET A 48 3.38 -25.16 2.43
N GLU A 49 2.05 -25.30 2.51
CA GLU A 49 1.29 -26.06 1.49
C GLU A 49 1.45 -25.45 0.10
N SER A 50 1.17 -24.14 -0.04
CA SER A 50 1.27 -23.46 -1.33
C SER A 50 2.72 -23.41 -1.84
N ALA A 51 3.69 -23.09 -0.96
CA ALA A 51 5.10 -23.04 -1.32
C ALA A 51 5.64 -24.42 -1.76
N TYR A 52 5.25 -25.48 -1.06
CA TYR A 52 5.59 -26.86 -1.41
C TYR A 52 5.03 -27.25 -2.78
N TRP A 53 3.73 -27.02 -3.01
CA TRP A 53 3.08 -27.41 -4.26
C TRP A 53 3.55 -26.61 -5.45
N TYR A 54 3.79 -25.31 -5.27
CA TYR A 54 4.44 -24.49 -6.28
C TYR A 54 5.79 -25.07 -6.67
N ASN A 55 6.68 -25.26 -5.68
CA ASN A 55 8.03 -25.77 -5.92
C ASN A 55 8.01 -27.14 -6.59
N ARG A 56 7.19 -28.05 -6.08
CA ARG A 56 7.07 -29.40 -6.63
C ARG A 56 6.68 -29.40 -8.10
N VAL A 57 5.58 -28.72 -8.44
CA VAL A 57 5.06 -28.71 -9.82
C VAL A 57 5.96 -27.91 -10.74
N TRP A 58 6.60 -26.85 -10.23
CA TRP A 58 7.64 -26.14 -10.96
C TRP A 58 8.76 -27.08 -11.41
N TRP A 59 9.32 -27.88 -10.52
CA TRP A 59 10.43 -28.79 -10.86
C TRP A 59 9.99 -30.05 -11.60
N GLU A 60 8.76 -30.54 -11.40
CA GLU A 60 8.19 -31.63 -12.21
C GLU A 60 8.00 -31.23 -13.69
N ASN A 61 7.91 -29.93 -13.99
CA ASN A 61 7.77 -29.39 -15.35
C ASN A 61 9.03 -28.65 -15.82
N ASP A 62 10.21 -29.05 -15.33
CA ASP A 62 11.48 -28.50 -15.84
C ASP A 62 11.67 -28.81 -17.33
N GLY A 63 12.05 -27.79 -18.10
CA GLY A 63 12.13 -27.84 -19.56
C GLY A 63 10.84 -27.53 -20.32
N ASP A 64 9.70 -27.34 -19.64
CA ASP A 64 8.48 -26.81 -20.28
C ASP A 64 8.64 -25.32 -20.65
N LEU A 65 7.77 -24.83 -21.55
CA LEU A 65 7.70 -23.39 -21.84
C LEU A 65 7.37 -22.62 -20.57
N LEU A 66 8.09 -21.53 -20.35
CA LEU A 66 8.17 -20.94 -19.03
C LEU A 66 6.84 -20.35 -18.55
N GLU A 67 6.07 -19.70 -19.43
CA GLU A 67 4.74 -19.18 -19.13
C GLU A 67 3.80 -20.30 -18.69
N VAL A 68 3.86 -21.45 -19.37
CA VAL A 68 3.04 -22.63 -19.06
C VAL A 68 3.50 -23.29 -17.77
N ARG A 69 4.82 -23.44 -17.57
CA ARG A 69 5.43 -23.97 -16.35
C ARG A 69 5.01 -23.15 -15.13
N ARG A 70 5.12 -21.82 -15.23
CA ARG A 70 4.71 -20.87 -14.19
C ARG A 70 3.22 -20.99 -13.90
N ALA A 71 2.37 -20.99 -14.93
CA ALA A 71 0.93 -21.13 -14.76
C ALA A 71 0.55 -22.45 -14.09
N LYS A 72 1.15 -23.58 -14.47
CA LYS A 72 0.94 -24.89 -13.81
C LYS A 72 1.36 -24.87 -12.34
N ALA A 73 2.51 -24.29 -12.02
CA ALA A 73 3.02 -24.22 -10.65
C ALA A 73 2.11 -23.36 -9.75
N VAL A 74 1.64 -22.21 -10.23
CA VAL A 74 0.65 -21.38 -9.51
C VAL A 74 -0.70 -22.10 -9.41
N ALA A 75 -1.19 -22.69 -10.50
CA ALA A 75 -2.43 -23.46 -10.50
C ALA A 75 -2.43 -24.55 -9.42
N ALA A 76 -1.32 -25.30 -9.31
CA ALA A 76 -1.16 -26.35 -8.32
C ALA A 76 -1.04 -25.83 -6.89
N SER A 77 -0.34 -24.70 -6.67
CA SER A 77 -0.22 -24.12 -5.33
C SER A 77 -1.59 -23.70 -4.76
N LEU A 78 -2.50 -23.27 -5.63
CA LEU A 78 -3.89 -22.98 -5.27
C LEU A 78 -4.72 -24.27 -5.13
N ALA A 79 -4.78 -25.07 -6.19
CA ALA A 79 -5.67 -26.23 -6.29
C ALA A 79 -5.32 -27.40 -5.36
N HIS A 80 -4.13 -27.44 -4.77
CA HIS A 80 -3.75 -28.46 -3.79
C HIS A 80 -3.64 -27.93 -2.35
N SER A 81 -3.94 -26.64 -2.14
CA SER A 81 -4.03 -26.07 -0.78
C SER A 81 -5.27 -26.59 -0.06
N THR A 82 -5.17 -26.77 1.26
CA THR A 82 -6.28 -27.21 2.09
C THR A 82 -7.34 -26.11 2.21
N PRO A 83 -8.57 -26.30 1.68
CA PRO A 83 -9.64 -25.33 1.83
C PRO A 83 -10.11 -25.28 3.28
N THR A 84 -10.16 -24.08 3.86
CA THR A 84 -10.66 -23.85 5.22
C THR A 84 -11.86 -22.91 5.20
N ILE A 85 -12.94 -23.36 5.83
CA ILE A 85 -14.19 -22.62 6.01
C ILE A 85 -14.49 -22.62 7.51
N LEU A 86 -14.68 -21.44 8.09
CA LEU A 86 -15.07 -21.29 9.48
C LEU A 86 -16.60 -21.35 9.61
N PRO A 87 -17.12 -21.72 10.79
CA PRO A 87 -18.52 -21.45 11.12
C PRO A 87 -18.88 -19.98 10.88
N TYR A 88 -20.15 -19.71 10.57
CA TYR A 88 -20.71 -18.38 10.31
C TYR A 88 -20.27 -17.69 9.00
N GLU A 89 -19.24 -18.17 8.31
CA GLU A 89 -18.82 -17.57 7.04
C GLU A 89 -19.92 -17.70 5.97
N LYS A 90 -20.19 -16.61 5.25
CA LYS A 90 -20.99 -16.64 4.00
C LYS A 90 -20.12 -16.48 2.76
N LEU A 91 -19.05 -15.68 2.90
CA LEU A 91 -17.95 -15.56 1.95
C LEU A 91 -16.77 -16.36 2.48
N VAL A 92 -16.18 -17.19 1.62
CA VAL A 92 -15.10 -18.11 1.97
C VAL A 92 -13.83 -17.80 1.18
N MET A 93 -12.85 -18.71 1.27
CA MET A 93 -11.50 -18.58 0.73
C MET A 93 -10.56 -17.78 1.61
N ASN A 94 -9.29 -18.19 1.61
CA ASN A 94 -8.19 -17.59 2.35
C ASN A 94 -6.92 -17.78 1.52
N LYS A 95 -5.86 -17.03 1.80
CA LYS A 95 -4.56 -17.24 1.13
C LYS A 95 -4.01 -18.65 1.37
N THR A 96 -4.25 -19.20 2.56
CA THR A 96 -3.80 -20.53 3.00
C THR A 96 -4.91 -21.22 3.78
N LYS A 97 -4.62 -22.36 4.41
CA LYS A 97 -5.53 -22.97 5.39
C LYS A 97 -5.73 -22.15 6.67
N HIS A 98 -4.89 -21.15 6.92
CA HIS A 98 -5.02 -20.23 8.04
C HIS A 98 -5.74 -18.94 7.58
N LEU A 99 -6.58 -18.37 8.45
CA LEU A 99 -7.34 -17.15 8.14
C LEU A 99 -6.37 -15.96 7.93
N ARG A 100 -5.51 -15.64 8.91
CA ARG A 100 -4.37 -14.70 8.78
C ARG A 100 -3.10 -15.43 8.30
N GLY A 101 -3.20 -16.03 7.13
CA GLY A 101 -2.17 -16.94 6.62
C GLY A 101 -1.37 -16.40 5.44
N ALA A 102 -0.08 -16.71 5.41
CA ALA A 102 0.80 -16.52 4.26
C ALA A 102 1.81 -17.66 4.12
N PHE A 103 2.66 -17.62 3.11
CA PHE A 103 3.70 -18.62 2.86
C PHE A 103 4.90 -17.95 2.17
N PRO A 104 6.11 -18.54 2.27
CA PRO A 104 7.32 -18.01 1.64
C PRO A 104 7.35 -18.24 0.13
N PHE A 105 8.08 -17.37 -0.57
CA PHE A 105 8.30 -17.42 -2.01
C PHE A 105 9.80 -17.56 -2.33
N PRO A 106 10.45 -18.70 -2.01
CA PRO A 106 11.90 -18.84 -2.14
C PRO A 106 12.41 -18.72 -3.58
N TRP A 107 11.54 -18.87 -4.58
CA TRP A 107 11.84 -18.60 -5.98
C TRP A 107 11.98 -17.11 -6.31
N VAL A 108 11.40 -16.23 -5.48
CA VAL A 108 11.56 -14.78 -5.57
C VAL A 108 12.74 -14.33 -4.71
N CYS A 109 12.66 -14.56 -3.39
CA CYS A 109 13.73 -14.23 -2.46
C CYS A 109 13.65 -15.11 -1.22
N ALA A 110 14.80 -15.32 -0.58
CA ALA A 110 14.88 -16.24 0.56
C ALA A 110 15.91 -15.86 1.61
N SER A 111 16.78 -14.88 1.33
CA SER A 111 17.90 -14.50 2.22
C SER A 111 17.45 -14.16 3.65
N PHE A 112 16.29 -13.50 3.80
CA PHE A 112 15.79 -13.03 5.10
C PHE A 112 15.26 -14.14 6.03
N PHE A 113 15.11 -15.38 5.55
CA PHE A 113 14.63 -16.49 6.39
C PHE A 113 15.42 -17.79 6.23
N ASN A 114 16.07 -18.05 5.10
CA ASN A 114 16.77 -19.31 4.86
C ASN A 114 17.88 -19.55 5.89
N SER A 115 18.74 -18.57 6.12
CA SER A 115 19.87 -18.70 7.06
C SER A 115 19.39 -18.91 8.51
N LEU A 116 18.27 -18.26 8.89
CA LEU A 116 17.61 -18.54 10.17
C LEU A 116 17.09 -19.97 10.22
N ALA A 117 16.38 -20.43 9.19
CA ALA A 117 15.80 -21.78 9.14
C ALA A 117 16.88 -22.87 9.15
N GLU A 118 18.01 -22.67 8.48
CA GLU A 118 19.17 -23.57 8.51
C GLU A 118 19.83 -23.58 9.89
N SER A 119 20.06 -22.41 10.51
CA SER A 119 20.60 -22.35 11.87
C SER A 119 19.74 -23.08 12.90
N LEU A 120 18.41 -23.03 12.76
CA LEU A 120 17.48 -23.77 13.61
C LEU A 120 17.56 -25.29 13.41
N MET A 121 17.83 -25.75 12.18
CA MET A 121 18.05 -27.18 11.88
C MET A 121 19.41 -27.68 12.40
N GLU A 122 20.40 -26.79 12.46
CA GLU A 122 21.76 -27.07 12.94
C GLU A 122 21.94 -26.84 14.45
N GLU A 123 20.89 -26.37 15.15
CA GLU A 123 20.94 -25.93 16.55
C GLU A 123 22.03 -24.85 16.80
N ALA A 124 22.27 -24.00 15.79
CA ALA A 124 23.23 -22.90 15.80
C ALA A 124 22.58 -21.56 16.17
N GLU A 125 23.40 -20.55 16.51
CA GLU A 125 22.92 -19.19 16.69
C GLU A 125 22.39 -18.61 15.38
N ALA A 126 21.26 -17.91 15.46
CA ALA A 126 20.67 -17.25 14.31
C ALA A 126 21.60 -16.15 13.77
N PRO A 127 21.70 -15.98 12.44
CA PRO A 127 22.48 -14.90 11.86
C PRO A 127 21.92 -13.54 12.24
N ALA A 128 22.79 -12.53 12.29
CA ALA A 128 22.35 -11.15 12.42
C ALA A 128 21.46 -10.75 11.23
N GLU A 129 20.43 -9.96 11.51
CA GLU A 129 19.57 -9.37 10.48
C GLU A 129 20.37 -8.44 9.56
N ASN A 130 19.92 -8.24 8.32
CA ASN A 130 20.43 -7.13 7.52
C ASN A 130 20.03 -5.79 8.17
N GLU A 131 20.69 -4.70 7.77
CA GLU A 131 20.50 -3.41 8.45
C GLU A 131 19.04 -2.94 8.37
N ALA A 132 18.40 -3.00 7.20
CA ALA A 132 17.02 -2.56 6.99
C ALA A 132 16.01 -3.32 7.88
N ASP A 133 16.18 -4.64 8.01
CA ASP A 133 15.38 -5.47 8.90
C ASP A 133 15.64 -5.08 10.36
N SER A 134 16.91 -4.91 10.76
CA SER A 134 17.29 -4.62 12.16
C SER A 134 16.76 -3.29 12.69
N VAL A 135 16.69 -2.26 11.84
CA VAL A 135 16.18 -0.92 12.20
C VAL A 135 14.66 -0.83 12.08
N SER A 136 14.00 -1.90 11.62
CA SER A 136 12.56 -1.97 11.43
C SER A 136 11.88 -2.71 12.57
N VAL A 137 10.75 -2.16 13.01
CA VAL A 137 9.99 -2.67 14.16
C VAL A 137 8.64 -3.22 13.70
N VAL A 138 8.41 -4.50 13.96
CA VAL A 138 7.06 -5.11 13.90
C VAL A 138 6.40 -4.92 15.27
N GLY A 139 5.17 -4.42 15.33
CA GLY A 139 4.45 -4.29 16.60
C GLY A 139 4.20 -5.66 17.24
N ALA A 140 4.53 -5.82 18.52
CA ALA A 140 4.49 -7.12 19.20
C ALA A 140 3.10 -7.56 19.69
N GLY A 141 2.10 -6.67 19.64
CA GLY A 141 0.75 -6.97 20.09
C GLY A 141 -0.13 -7.61 19.01
N GLY A 142 -1.40 -7.83 19.39
CA GLY A 142 -2.42 -8.38 18.50
C GLY A 142 -2.07 -9.77 17.95
N GLY A 143 -2.13 -9.90 16.62
CA GLY A 143 -1.88 -11.16 15.93
C GLY A 143 -0.42 -11.46 15.60
N ASN A 144 0.49 -10.49 15.71
CA ASN A 144 1.88 -10.69 15.30
C ASN A 144 2.61 -11.70 16.22
N VAL A 145 3.54 -12.46 15.64
CA VAL A 145 4.43 -13.39 16.33
C VAL A 145 5.86 -12.87 16.17
N THR A 146 6.27 -11.96 17.07
CA THR A 146 7.60 -11.33 17.05
C THR A 146 8.69 -12.19 17.67
N GLU A 147 8.31 -13.19 18.46
CA GLU A 147 9.23 -14.10 19.15
C GLU A 147 8.72 -15.54 19.04
N SER A 148 9.65 -16.50 19.03
CA SER A 148 9.31 -17.94 19.04
C SER A 148 8.75 -18.33 20.41
N TYR A 149 7.68 -19.15 20.43
CA TYR A 149 7.06 -19.64 21.66
C TYR A 149 6.51 -21.06 21.47
N GLY A 150 6.75 -21.93 22.45
CA GLY A 150 6.34 -23.34 22.36
C GLY A 150 6.83 -24.01 21.07
N GLU A 151 5.90 -24.56 20.29
CA GLU A 151 6.16 -25.20 18.98
C GLU A 151 5.98 -24.24 17.78
N VAL A 152 6.05 -22.93 18.01
CA VAL A 152 5.92 -21.89 16.98
C VAL A 152 7.22 -21.08 16.90
N ILE A 153 7.78 -21.00 15.71
CA ILE A 153 8.97 -20.21 15.39
C ILE A 153 8.53 -18.87 14.79
N SER A 154 9.08 -17.75 15.29
CA SER A 154 8.92 -16.45 14.63
C SER A 154 9.82 -16.37 13.41
N ILE A 155 9.21 -16.20 12.24
CA ILE A 155 9.91 -15.95 10.98
C ILE A 155 9.71 -14.48 10.61
N ALA A 156 10.82 -13.82 10.24
CA ALA A 156 10.86 -12.40 9.87
C ALA A 156 10.21 -11.47 10.91
N LYS A 157 10.36 -11.79 12.21
CA LYS A 157 9.81 -11.06 13.35
C LYS A 157 8.28 -10.87 13.32
N LYS A 158 7.53 -11.64 12.53
CA LYS A 158 6.07 -11.45 12.40
C LYS A 158 5.26 -12.74 12.31
N PHE A 159 5.76 -13.72 11.56
CA PHE A 159 4.97 -14.89 11.19
C PHE A 159 5.26 -16.06 12.12
N GLY A 160 4.23 -16.61 12.74
CA GLY A 160 4.35 -17.87 13.45
C GLY A 160 4.36 -19.03 12.46
N MET A 161 5.46 -19.77 12.38
CA MET A 161 5.54 -21.03 11.65
C MET A 161 5.66 -22.19 12.64
N ARG A 162 4.83 -23.21 12.49
CA ARG A 162 4.94 -24.41 13.33
C ARG A 162 6.29 -25.10 13.13
N LYS A 163 6.93 -25.55 14.20
CA LYS A 163 8.31 -26.08 14.20
C LYS A 163 8.49 -27.24 13.22
N GLU A 164 7.49 -28.10 13.06
CA GLU A 164 7.51 -29.23 12.11
C GLU A 164 7.54 -28.80 10.63
N ASN A 165 7.20 -27.54 10.31
CA ASN A 165 7.28 -27.01 8.96
C ASN A 165 8.68 -26.46 8.63
N ILE A 166 9.57 -26.25 9.61
CA ILE A 166 10.93 -25.73 9.37
C ILE A 166 11.75 -26.65 8.45
N PRO A 167 11.76 -27.99 8.62
CA PRO A 167 12.43 -28.87 7.67
C PRO A 167 11.84 -28.80 6.25
N VAL A 168 10.53 -28.55 6.11
CA VAL A 168 9.87 -28.36 4.81
C VAL A 168 10.31 -27.05 4.18
N LEU A 169 10.36 -25.97 4.96
CA LEU A 169 10.89 -24.67 4.55
C LEU A 169 12.30 -24.80 3.97
N VAL A 170 13.24 -25.35 4.74
CA VAL A 170 14.64 -25.53 4.29
C VAL A 170 14.70 -26.38 3.03
N LYS A 171 13.97 -27.50 2.98
CA LYS A 171 14.00 -28.39 1.82
C LYS A 171 13.44 -27.73 0.55
N VAL A 172 12.34 -26.98 0.66
CA VAL A 172 11.73 -26.28 -0.47
C VAL A 172 12.64 -25.15 -0.95
N SER A 173 13.19 -24.37 -0.02
CA SER A 173 14.07 -23.25 -0.33
C SER A 173 15.36 -23.66 -1.04
N LYS A 174 15.95 -24.79 -0.66
CA LYS A 174 17.23 -25.27 -1.20
C LYS A 174 17.24 -25.51 -2.71
N TYR A 175 16.08 -25.73 -3.33
CA TYR A 175 16.00 -25.84 -4.78
C TYR A 175 16.29 -24.52 -5.50
N TRP A 176 16.20 -23.40 -4.79
CA TRP A 176 16.30 -22.05 -5.35
C TRP A 176 17.64 -21.37 -5.08
N ASP A 177 18.55 -22.02 -4.36
CA ASP A 177 19.88 -21.51 -4.05
C ASP A 177 20.62 -21.09 -5.32
N GLY A 178 20.94 -19.80 -5.42
CA GLY A 178 21.68 -19.24 -6.55
C GLY A 178 20.85 -19.02 -7.81
N ILE A 179 19.54 -19.31 -7.77
CA ILE A 179 18.64 -19.18 -8.93
C ILE A 179 17.30 -18.46 -8.64
N SER A 180 17.06 -18.03 -7.39
CA SER A 180 15.94 -17.14 -7.07
C SER A 180 16.04 -15.80 -7.84
N VAL A 181 14.95 -15.04 -7.94
CA VAL A 181 15.00 -13.68 -8.53
C VAL A 181 16.07 -12.84 -7.85
N GLU A 182 16.12 -12.85 -6.52
CA GLU A 182 17.15 -12.22 -5.69
C GLU A 182 18.55 -12.65 -6.09
N ASP A 183 18.83 -13.96 -6.18
CA ASP A 183 20.17 -14.47 -6.47
C ASP A 183 20.64 -14.17 -7.89
N ILE A 184 19.76 -14.42 -8.88
CA ILE A 184 20.09 -14.20 -10.29
C ILE A 184 20.28 -12.72 -10.57
N SER A 185 19.37 -11.88 -10.06
CA SER A 185 19.51 -10.44 -10.23
C SER A 185 20.76 -9.91 -9.55
N THR A 186 21.07 -10.37 -8.34
CA THR A 186 22.32 -10.03 -7.63
C THR A 186 23.55 -10.46 -8.41
N LYS A 187 23.55 -11.66 -8.99
CA LYS A 187 24.66 -12.16 -9.83
C LYS A 187 24.94 -11.23 -11.01
N TYR A 188 23.91 -10.77 -11.71
CA TYR A 188 24.09 -9.85 -12.83
C TYR A 188 24.41 -8.42 -12.34
N ALA A 189 23.77 -7.96 -11.28
CA ALA A 189 24.03 -6.65 -10.68
C ALA A 189 25.49 -6.49 -10.25
N LYS A 190 26.13 -7.54 -9.70
CA LYS A 190 27.56 -7.56 -9.35
C LYS A 190 28.50 -7.27 -10.52
N THR A 191 28.04 -7.41 -11.76
CA THR A 191 28.82 -7.08 -12.97
C THR A 191 28.78 -5.60 -13.35
N LEU A 192 27.86 -4.83 -12.75
CA LEU A 192 27.73 -3.40 -13.04
C LEU A 192 28.90 -2.62 -12.42
N PRO A 193 29.52 -1.70 -13.17
CA PRO A 193 30.37 -0.68 -12.59
C PRO A 193 29.57 0.13 -11.55
N GLY A 194 30.05 0.16 -10.31
CA GLY A 194 29.35 0.84 -9.19
C GLY A 194 28.46 -0.07 -8.34
N PHE A 195 28.46 -1.40 -8.51
CA PHE A 195 27.68 -2.28 -7.62
C PHE A 195 28.01 -2.10 -6.13
N GLU A 196 29.27 -1.84 -5.78
CA GLU A 196 29.65 -1.51 -4.39
C GLU A 196 28.94 -0.25 -3.88
N GLN A 197 28.73 0.76 -4.74
CA GLN A 197 27.95 1.94 -4.40
C GLN A 197 26.50 1.60 -4.09
N PHE A 198 25.89 0.68 -4.84
CA PHE A 198 24.56 0.15 -4.54
C PHE A 198 24.53 -0.57 -3.19
N GLN A 199 25.50 -1.45 -2.92
CA GLN A 199 25.57 -2.13 -1.62
C GLN A 199 25.68 -1.14 -0.46
N ASN A 200 26.54 -0.12 -0.57
CA ASN A 200 26.68 0.90 0.45
C ASN A 200 25.37 1.69 0.69
N ILE A 201 24.59 1.93 -0.38
CA ILE A 201 23.27 2.57 -0.32
C ILE A 201 22.29 1.69 0.45
N MET A 202 22.18 0.41 0.11
CA MET A 202 21.27 -0.54 0.77
C MET A 202 21.69 -0.81 2.23
N ASP A 203 22.98 -1.03 2.48
CA ASP A 203 23.55 -1.30 3.82
C ASP A 203 23.42 -0.10 4.77
N SER A 204 23.24 1.11 4.24
CA SER A 204 22.96 2.31 5.03
C SER A 204 21.46 2.57 5.22
N VAL A 205 20.60 1.81 4.53
CA VAL A 205 19.14 1.99 4.47
C VAL A 205 18.74 3.34 3.86
N LEU A 206 19.64 3.94 3.08
CA LEU A 206 19.34 5.15 2.30
C LEU A 206 18.19 4.88 1.31
N VAL A 207 18.21 3.70 0.69
CA VAL A 207 17.07 3.12 -0.02
C VAL A 207 16.54 1.96 0.81
N MET A 208 15.23 1.94 1.04
CA MET A 208 14.63 1.10 2.09
C MET A 208 14.67 -0.40 1.80
N PHE A 209 14.37 -0.84 0.57
CA PHE A 209 14.28 -2.26 0.21
C PHE A 209 14.39 -2.49 -1.31
N ASP A 210 14.50 -3.76 -1.71
CA ASP A 210 14.63 -4.20 -3.10
C ASP A 210 13.30 -4.49 -3.79
N SER A 211 13.21 -4.18 -5.08
CA SER A 211 12.00 -4.35 -5.90
C SER A 211 11.49 -5.79 -6.00
N PHE A 212 12.39 -6.79 -5.95
CA PHE A 212 11.96 -8.19 -5.95
C PHE A 212 11.16 -8.58 -4.69
N ALA A 213 11.19 -7.79 -3.61
CA ALA A 213 10.52 -8.17 -2.37
C ALA A 213 8.99 -8.14 -2.53
N ILE A 214 8.49 -7.27 -3.41
CA ILE A 214 7.06 -7.08 -3.69
C ILE A 214 6.83 -6.69 -5.18
N PRO A 215 7.11 -7.59 -6.14
CA PRO A 215 7.17 -7.28 -7.56
C PRO A 215 5.78 -7.04 -8.21
N GLN A 216 4.71 -7.47 -7.53
CA GLN A 216 3.33 -7.08 -7.83
C GLN A 216 2.77 -6.20 -6.71
N GLY A 217 1.61 -5.62 -6.95
CA GLY A 217 0.96 -4.72 -6.00
C GLY A 217 1.40 -3.27 -6.16
N ARG A 218 0.82 -2.37 -5.35
CA ARG A 218 0.69 -0.94 -5.67
C ARG A 218 0.07 -0.74 -7.05
N GLU A 219 -0.91 -1.58 -7.37
CA GLU A 219 -1.66 -1.60 -8.63
C GLU A 219 -3.12 -1.97 -8.33
N VAL A 220 -3.97 -1.96 -9.35
CA VAL A 220 -5.41 -2.24 -9.20
C VAL A 220 -5.78 -3.53 -9.91
N MET A 221 -6.57 -4.37 -9.24
CA MET A 221 -7.16 -5.58 -9.84
C MET A 221 -8.06 -5.24 -11.02
N ASN A 222 -8.21 -6.20 -11.95
CA ASN A 222 -9.25 -6.14 -12.95
C ASN A 222 -10.05 -7.44 -12.92
N TYR A 223 -11.33 -7.37 -12.57
CA TYR A 223 -12.17 -8.54 -12.38
C TYR A 223 -13.00 -8.90 -13.62
N TYR A 224 -12.80 -8.19 -14.73
CA TYR A 224 -13.68 -8.27 -15.90
C TYR A 224 -13.83 -9.68 -16.45
N MET A 225 -12.71 -10.36 -16.75
CA MET A 225 -12.73 -11.63 -17.49
C MET A 225 -13.63 -12.67 -16.81
N PRO A 226 -13.46 -13.02 -15.51
CA PRO A 226 -14.28 -14.08 -14.93
C PRO A 226 -15.69 -13.63 -14.54
N LEU A 227 -15.93 -12.33 -14.32
CA LEU A 227 -17.29 -11.78 -14.12
C LEU A 227 -18.11 -11.80 -15.43
N GLN A 228 -17.46 -11.63 -16.58
CA GLN A 228 -18.09 -11.64 -17.90
C GLN A 228 -18.28 -13.07 -18.44
N TYR A 229 -17.27 -13.92 -18.31
CA TYR A 229 -17.23 -15.20 -19.02
C TYR A 229 -17.39 -16.43 -18.11
N GLY A 230 -17.12 -16.32 -16.81
CA GLY A 230 -16.87 -17.49 -15.96
C GLY A 230 -15.60 -18.23 -16.36
N PHE A 231 -15.19 -19.25 -15.59
CA PHE A 231 -13.97 -20.00 -15.92
C PHE A 231 -14.13 -20.88 -17.15
N ASP A 232 -15.27 -21.54 -17.33
CA ASP A 232 -15.52 -22.39 -18.51
C ASP A 232 -15.51 -21.56 -19.81
N GLY A 233 -16.16 -20.39 -19.79
CA GLY A 233 -16.13 -19.48 -20.95
C GLY A 233 -14.72 -18.98 -21.27
N ILE A 234 -13.86 -18.76 -20.26
CA ILE A 234 -12.45 -18.41 -20.50
C ILE A 234 -11.69 -19.60 -21.09
N LEU A 235 -11.95 -20.83 -20.64
CA LEU A 235 -11.32 -22.03 -21.22
C LEU A 235 -11.69 -22.18 -22.71
N GLU A 236 -12.94 -21.93 -23.07
CA GLU A 236 -13.40 -21.90 -24.47
C GLU A 236 -12.66 -20.83 -25.27
N LEU A 237 -12.56 -19.60 -24.75
CA LEU A 237 -11.79 -18.52 -25.39
C LEU A 237 -10.31 -18.87 -25.56
N CYS A 238 -9.69 -19.53 -24.56
CA CYS A 238 -8.32 -20.02 -24.68
C CYS A 238 -8.19 -21.04 -25.80
N ASP A 239 -9.13 -21.98 -25.93
CA ASP A 239 -9.11 -23.00 -26.98
C ASP A 239 -9.27 -22.40 -28.38
N GLU A 240 -10.18 -21.43 -28.54
CA GLU A 240 -10.32 -20.66 -29.77
C GLU A 240 -9.01 -19.95 -30.12
N LYS A 241 -8.41 -19.25 -29.16
CA LYS A 241 -7.17 -18.50 -29.39
C LYS A 241 -5.95 -19.38 -29.63
N ILE A 242 -5.88 -20.55 -28.99
CA ILE A 242 -4.85 -21.55 -29.27
C ILE A 242 -5.00 -22.03 -30.72
N ALA A 243 -6.22 -22.37 -31.16
CA ALA A 243 -6.48 -22.79 -32.53
C ALA A 243 -6.14 -21.70 -33.57
N GLU A 244 -6.35 -20.43 -33.23
CA GLU A 244 -6.03 -19.29 -34.09
C GLU A 244 -4.53 -18.95 -34.17
N THR A 245 -3.79 -19.08 -33.07
CA THR A 245 -2.47 -18.44 -32.92
C THR A 245 -1.30 -19.40 -32.66
N MET A 246 -1.56 -20.65 -32.27
CA MET A 246 -0.50 -21.62 -32.03
C MET A 246 0.24 -21.96 -33.33
N GLY A 247 1.56 -21.76 -33.35
CA GLY A 247 2.37 -21.96 -34.56
C GLY A 247 2.38 -20.75 -35.52
N GLU A 248 1.64 -19.69 -35.22
CA GLU A 248 1.44 -18.55 -36.12
C GLU A 248 2.06 -17.26 -35.57
N ALA A 249 3.15 -16.80 -36.20
CA ALA A 249 3.83 -15.57 -35.81
C ALA A 249 3.12 -14.28 -36.29
N GLY A 250 2.28 -14.36 -37.33
CA GLY A 250 1.47 -13.24 -37.80
C GLY A 250 2.24 -11.98 -38.21
N GLY A 251 3.51 -12.12 -38.62
CA GLY A 251 4.39 -10.99 -38.96
C GLY A 251 5.15 -10.35 -37.79
N ASP A 252 4.87 -10.78 -36.55
CA ASP A 252 5.66 -10.42 -35.36
C ASP A 252 6.72 -11.50 -35.08
N GLY A 253 7.96 -11.22 -35.48
CA GLY A 253 9.09 -12.15 -35.32
C GLY A 253 9.66 -12.20 -33.91
N VAL A 254 9.17 -11.40 -32.96
CA VAL A 254 9.69 -11.35 -31.58
C VAL A 254 8.73 -12.03 -30.63
N LEU A 255 7.46 -11.63 -30.61
CA LEU A 255 6.47 -12.10 -29.65
C LEU A 255 5.28 -12.84 -30.30
N GLY A 256 5.22 -12.88 -31.63
CA GLY A 256 4.09 -13.45 -32.37
C GLY A 256 3.81 -14.91 -32.02
N MET A 257 4.87 -15.73 -31.90
CA MET A 257 4.78 -17.14 -31.50
C MET A 257 4.40 -17.30 -30.02
N SER A 258 4.81 -16.38 -29.16
CA SER A 258 4.54 -16.41 -27.72
C SER A 258 3.04 -16.32 -27.40
N ARG A 259 2.22 -15.83 -28.34
CA ARG A 259 0.75 -15.78 -28.18
C ARG A 259 0.14 -17.14 -27.90
N GLY A 260 0.53 -18.17 -28.67
CA GLY A 260 0.04 -19.53 -28.43
C GLY A 260 0.38 -20.04 -27.03
N TYR A 261 1.60 -19.73 -26.55
CA TYR A 261 2.09 -20.15 -25.24
C TYR A 261 1.39 -19.39 -24.10
N TYR A 262 1.12 -18.10 -24.30
CA TYR A 262 0.30 -17.30 -23.40
C TYR A 262 -1.08 -17.94 -23.21
N TYR A 263 -1.81 -18.26 -24.29
CA TYR A 263 -3.15 -18.83 -24.15
C TYR A 263 -3.13 -20.24 -23.53
N ALA A 264 -2.11 -21.04 -23.83
CA ALA A 264 -1.89 -22.31 -23.15
C ALA A 264 -1.66 -22.12 -21.64
N ALA A 265 -0.83 -21.14 -21.25
CA ALA A 265 -0.61 -20.79 -19.85
C ALA A 265 -1.89 -20.31 -19.16
N MET A 266 -2.66 -19.42 -19.82
CA MET A 266 -3.94 -18.94 -19.30
C MET A 266 -4.92 -20.10 -19.08
N LYS A 267 -4.96 -21.07 -19.99
CA LYS A 267 -5.78 -22.27 -19.84
C LYS A 267 -5.41 -23.07 -18.59
N GLU A 268 -4.12 -23.25 -18.32
CA GLU A 268 -3.65 -23.99 -17.13
C GLU A 268 -3.99 -23.27 -15.82
N ILE A 269 -3.81 -21.95 -15.74
CA ILE A 269 -4.15 -21.21 -14.52
C ILE A 269 -5.66 -21.15 -14.26
N VAL A 270 -6.49 -21.05 -15.32
CA VAL A 270 -7.96 -21.09 -15.19
C VAL A 270 -8.43 -22.44 -14.65
N LYS A 271 -7.86 -23.56 -15.11
CA LYS A 271 -8.12 -24.88 -14.51
C LYS A 271 -7.75 -24.93 -13.04
N GLY A 272 -6.62 -24.32 -12.66
CA GLY A 272 -6.20 -24.19 -11.26
C GLY A 272 -7.22 -23.45 -10.40
N LEU A 273 -7.67 -22.28 -10.86
CA LEU A 273 -8.68 -21.47 -10.17
C LEU A 273 -10.02 -22.20 -10.05
N SER A 274 -10.48 -22.82 -11.14
CA SER A 274 -11.68 -23.66 -11.17
C SER A 274 -11.60 -24.79 -10.13
N GLN A 275 -10.51 -25.55 -10.15
CA GLN A 275 -10.31 -26.66 -9.20
C GLN A 275 -10.20 -26.17 -7.75
N TRP A 276 -9.61 -25.00 -7.53
CA TRP A 276 -9.52 -24.40 -6.20
C TRP A 276 -10.90 -24.02 -5.65
N CYS A 277 -11.76 -23.40 -6.47
CA CYS A 277 -13.16 -23.15 -6.09
C CYS A 277 -13.92 -24.45 -5.77
N GLU A 278 -13.73 -25.49 -6.60
CA GLU A 278 -14.37 -26.79 -6.40
C GLU A 278 -13.90 -27.49 -5.11
N ASN A 279 -12.65 -27.27 -4.68
CA ASN A 279 -12.18 -27.77 -3.37
C ASN A 279 -12.96 -27.14 -2.22
N TYR A 280 -13.25 -25.84 -2.29
CA TYR A 280 -14.07 -25.16 -1.30
C TYR A 280 -15.53 -25.64 -1.34
N ALA A 281 -16.06 -25.92 -2.54
CA ALA A 281 -17.40 -26.50 -2.68
C ALA A 281 -17.50 -27.84 -1.94
N ARG A 282 -16.58 -28.78 -2.24
CA ARG A 282 -16.50 -30.07 -1.56
C ARG A 282 -16.29 -29.94 -0.05
N LYS A 283 -15.49 -28.96 0.39
CA LYS A 283 -15.29 -28.73 1.82
C LYS A 283 -16.57 -28.27 2.51
N ALA A 284 -17.33 -27.40 1.86
CA ALA A 284 -18.61 -26.94 2.37
C ALA A 284 -19.64 -28.08 2.43
N GLU A 285 -19.69 -28.96 1.43
CA GLU A 285 -20.53 -30.17 1.47
C GLU A 285 -20.14 -31.12 2.61
N ASP A 286 -18.83 -31.35 2.81
CA ASP A 286 -18.30 -32.15 3.91
C ASP A 286 -18.67 -31.57 5.28
N LEU A 287 -18.63 -30.24 5.44
CA LEU A 287 -19.09 -29.56 6.67
C LEU A 287 -20.61 -29.68 6.84
N ALA A 288 -21.39 -29.42 5.79
CA ALA A 288 -22.86 -29.56 5.81
C ALA A 288 -23.32 -30.98 6.19
N SER A 289 -22.60 -32.01 5.76
CA SER A 289 -22.94 -33.41 6.04
C SER A 289 -22.84 -33.79 7.53
N ARG A 290 -22.11 -33.00 8.32
CA ARG A 290 -21.85 -33.24 9.75
C ARG A 290 -22.39 -32.13 10.66
N GLU A 291 -23.01 -31.10 10.09
CA GLU A 291 -23.56 -29.97 10.82
C GLU A 291 -24.96 -30.32 11.36
N PRO A 292 -25.14 -30.42 12.69
CA PRO A 292 -26.45 -30.73 13.28
C PRO A 292 -27.42 -29.54 13.26
N ASP A 293 -26.94 -28.30 13.20
CA ASP A 293 -27.81 -27.13 13.13
C ASP A 293 -28.29 -26.88 11.69
N GLU A 294 -29.61 -26.93 11.47
CA GLU A 294 -30.19 -26.81 10.13
C GLU A 294 -29.92 -25.44 9.47
N ALA A 295 -29.75 -24.36 10.25
CA ALA A 295 -29.44 -23.05 9.68
C ALA A 295 -27.99 -22.99 9.20
N TYR A 296 -27.03 -23.49 9.99
CA TYR A 296 -25.61 -23.56 9.56
C TYR A 296 -25.40 -24.55 8.43
N LYS A 297 -26.10 -25.68 8.47
CA LYS A 297 -26.09 -26.67 7.37
C LYS A 297 -26.60 -26.05 6.08
N LYS A 298 -27.71 -25.30 6.12
CA LYS A 298 -28.22 -24.56 4.96
C LYS A 298 -27.17 -23.57 4.44
N ASN A 299 -26.53 -22.80 5.33
CA ASN A 299 -25.48 -21.87 4.93
C ASN A 299 -24.29 -22.58 4.24
N TYR A 300 -23.82 -23.73 4.77
CA TYR A 300 -22.76 -24.50 4.11
C TYR A 300 -23.19 -25.04 2.74
N LEU A 301 -24.43 -25.49 2.58
CA LEU A 301 -24.96 -25.91 1.27
C LEU A 301 -25.03 -24.74 0.29
N GLU A 302 -25.38 -23.54 0.75
CA GLU A 302 -25.34 -22.33 -0.07
C GLU A 302 -23.90 -21.97 -0.47
N ILE A 303 -22.93 -22.08 0.44
CA ILE A 303 -21.50 -21.90 0.11
C ILE A 303 -21.07 -22.93 -0.93
N ALA A 304 -21.43 -24.21 -0.76
CA ALA A 304 -21.10 -25.26 -1.71
C ALA A 304 -21.63 -24.92 -3.11
N GLN A 305 -22.90 -24.49 -3.18
CA GLN A 305 -23.53 -24.09 -4.44
C GLN A 305 -22.84 -22.88 -5.09
N VAL A 306 -22.52 -21.84 -4.31
CA VAL A 306 -21.82 -20.64 -4.80
C VAL A 306 -20.45 -21.03 -5.34
N MET A 307 -19.66 -21.76 -4.58
CA MET A 307 -18.29 -22.14 -4.94
C MET A 307 -18.26 -23.06 -6.16
N HIS A 308 -19.18 -24.02 -6.25
CA HIS A 308 -19.33 -24.88 -7.41
C HIS A 308 -19.76 -24.08 -8.66
N ASN A 309 -20.68 -23.13 -8.51
CA ASN A 309 -21.10 -22.29 -9.63
C ASN A 309 -19.93 -21.44 -10.15
N ILE A 310 -19.21 -20.72 -9.29
CA ILE A 310 -18.10 -19.87 -9.74
C ILE A 310 -16.87 -20.65 -10.18
N ALA A 311 -16.77 -21.95 -9.85
CA ALA A 311 -15.72 -22.82 -10.39
C ALA A 311 -15.83 -23.00 -11.92
N HIS A 312 -16.99 -22.69 -12.50
CA HIS A 312 -17.30 -23.01 -13.89
C HIS A 312 -18.02 -21.87 -14.60
N LYS A 313 -19.16 -21.48 -14.06
CA LYS A 313 -20.12 -20.59 -14.70
C LYS A 313 -19.76 -19.14 -14.47
N ARG A 314 -20.28 -18.31 -15.37
CA ARG A 314 -20.40 -16.88 -15.12
C ARG A 314 -21.25 -16.64 -13.85
N PRO A 315 -20.84 -15.74 -12.94
CA PRO A 315 -21.64 -15.38 -11.77
C PRO A 315 -23.06 -14.93 -12.16
N SER A 316 -24.05 -15.34 -11.37
CA SER A 316 -25.48 -15.14 -11.64
C SER A 316 -26.22 -14.43 -10.51
N THR A 317 -25.51 -14.13 -9.41
CA THR A 317 -25.97 -13.38 -8.24
C THR A 317 -24.87 -12.45 -7.74
N PHE A 318 -25.23 -11.47 -6.91
CA PHE A 318 -24.30 -10.61 -6.19
C PHE A 318 -23.34 -11.40 -5.31
N ARG A 319 -23.83 -12.41 -4.57
CA ARG A 319 -22.99 -13.25 -3.70
C ARG A 319 -21.93 -14.01 -4.51
N GLU A 320 -22.31 -14.59 -5.64
CA GLU A 320 -21.37 -15.27 -6.55
C GLU A 320 -20.35 -14.28 -7.14
N ALA A 321 -20.80 -13.09 -7.56
CA ALA A 321 -19.90 -12.09 -8.14
C ALA A 321 -18.89 -11.56 -7.11
N LEU A 322 -19.33 -11.26 -5.88
CA LEU A 322 -18.46 -10.84 -4.79
C LEU A 322 -17.48 -11.95 -4.41
N GLN A 323 -17.94 -13.21 -4.29
CA GLN A 323 -17.08 -14.36 -4.03
C GLN A 323 -16.07 -14.61 -5.17
N MET A 324 -16.46 -14.41 -6.42
CA MET A 324 -15.55 -14.48 -7.57
C MET A 324 -14.44 -13.43 -7.42
N THR A 325 -14.75 -12.18 -7.05
CA THR A 325 -13.68 -11.18 -6.82
C THR A 325 -12.70 -11.61 -5.73
N LEU A 326 -13.17 -12.25 -4.65
CA LEU A 326 -12.29 -12.80 -3.61
C LEU A 326 -11.38 -13.92 -4.14
N CYS A 327 -11.92 -14.86 -4.94
CA CYS A 327 -11.12 -15.91 -5.58
C CYS A 327 -9.97 -15.32 -6.40
N LEU A 328 -10.29 -14.33 -7.25
CA LEU A 328 -9.31 -13.70 -8.13
C LEU A 328 -8.29 -12.88 -7.36
N HIS A 329 -8.73 -12.13 -6.35
CA HIS A 329 -7.87 -11.33 -5.51
C HIS A 329 -6.88 -12.20 -4.74
N LEU A 330 -7.37 -13.25 -4.08
CA LEU A 330 -6.54 -14.23 -3.36
C LEU A 330 -5.62 -15.01 -4.31
N GLY A 331 -6.08 -15.32 -5.53
CA GLY A 331 -5.26 -15.94 -6.57
C GLY A 331 -4.04 -15.09 -6.94
N VAL A 332 -4.24 -13.78 -7.17
CA VAL A 332 -3.12 -12.86 -7.46
C VAL A 332 -2.21 -12.71 -6.25
N VAL A 333 -2.74 -12.44 -5.05
CA VAL A 333 -1.86 -12.26 -3.87
C VAL A 333 -1.16 -13.55 -3.44
N ASN A 334 -1.54 -14.71 -3.98
CA ASN A 334 -0.85 -16.00 -3.78
C ASN A 334 0.19 -16.32 -4.85
N GLU A 335 0.28 -15.57 -5.94
CA GLU A 335 1.26 -15.92 -6.98
C GLU A 335 2.64 -15.26 -6.74
N ASP A 336 2.68 -14.15 -6.01
CA ASP A 336 3.91 -13.41 -5.65
C ASP A 336 3.79 -12.79 -4.25
N PRO A 337 4.93 -12.57 -3.54
CA PRO A 337 4.92 -11.71 -2.35
C PRO A 337 4.54 -10.30 -2.79
N GLN A 338 3.54 -9.69 -2.16
CA GLN A 338 3.06 -8.38 -2.57
C GLN A 338 2.26 -7.68 -1.49
N SER A 339 2.12 -6.38 -1.65
CA SER A 339 1.23 -5.52 -0.88
C SER A 339 0.63 -4.48 -1.82
N GLY A 340 -0.54 -3.97 -1.50
CA GLY A 340 -1.19 -2.94 -2.30
C GLY A 340 -1.80 -3.45 -3.59
N GLN A 341 -2.24 -4.70 -3.62
CA GLN A 341 -3.10 -5.17 -4.69
C GLN A 341 -4.50 -4.61 -4.45
N SER A 342 -4.79 -3.45 -5.02
CA SER A 342 -6.05 -2.77 -4.74
C SER A 342 -7.22 -3.52 -5.34
N ILE A 343 -8.32 -3.54 -4.59
CA ILE A 343 -9.61 -4.01 -5.10
C ILE A 343 -10.10 -3.07 -6.19
N GLY A 344 -9.82 -1.77 -6.06
CA GLY A 344 -10.32 -0.76 -6.99
C GLY A 344 -11.78 -0.41 -6.70
N ARG A 345 -12.56 -0.17 -7.76
CA ARG A 345 -13.91 0.42 -7.67
C ARG A 345 -15.02 -0.63 -7.58
N LEU A 346 -14.96 -1.45 -6.52
CA LEU A 346 -15.82 -2.63 -6.34
C LEU A 346 -17.32 -2.29 -6.42
N GLY A 347 -17.73 -1.18 -5.83
CA GLY A 347 -19.12 -0.73 -5.84
C GLY A 347 -19.67 -0.41 -7.23
N GLN A 348 -18.79 -0.12 -8.19
CA GLN A 348 -19.16 0.08 -9.60
C GLN A 348 -19.06 -1.21 -10.40
N VAL A 349 -18.02 -2.00 -10.13
CA VAL A 349 -17.82 -3.32 -10.75
C VAL A 349 -18.99 -4.26 -10.48
N LEU A 350 -19.49 -4.26 -9.23
CA LEU A 350 -20.55 -5.18 -8.79
C LEU A 350 -21.95 -4.57 -8.80
N GLN A 351 -22.09 -3.28 -9.14
CA GLN A 351 -23.40 -2.63 -9.25
C GLN A 351 -24.40 -3.42 -10.13
N PRO A 352 -24.02 -3.96 -11.30
CA PRO A 352 -24.95 -4.70 -12.16
C PRO A 352 -25.51 -5.97 -11.52
N PHE A 353 -24.72 -6.64 -10.66
CA PHE A 353 -25.14 -7.83 -9.94
C PHE A 353 -26.03 -7.48 -8.75
N TYR A 354 -25.62 -6.48 -7.98
CA TYR A 354 -26.36 -5.95 -6.84
C TYR A 354 -27.78 -5.51 -7.24
N GLU A 355 -27.89 -4.64 -8.24
CA GLU A 355 -29.19 -4.04 -8.59
C GLU A 355 -30.16 -5.06 -9.18
N LYS A 356 -29.66 -6.08 -9.87
CA LYS A 356 -30.48 -7.18 -10.37
C LYS A 356 -31.06 -7.96 -9.20
N ASP A 357 -30.23 -8.36 -8.25
CA ASP A 357 -30.67 -9.19 -7.14
C ASP A 357 -31.69 -8.48 -6.24
N ILE A 358 -31.52 -7.17 -6.04
CA ILE A 358 -32.49 -6.30 -5.37
C ILE A 358 -33.79 -6.18 -6.18
N ALA A 359 -33.71 -5.93 -7.49
CA ALA A 359 -34.89 -5.79 -8.35
C ALA A 359 -35.70 -7.10 -8.47
N ASP A 360 -35.02 -8.24 -8.51
CA ASP A 360 -35.64 -9.57 -8.59
C ASP A 360 -36.15 -10.06 -7.22
N GLY A 361 -35.87 -9.32 -6.13
CA GLY A 361 -36.27 -9.71 -4.77
C GLY A 361 -35.56 -10.95 -4.24
N THR A 362 -34.36 -11.24 -4.74
CA THR A 362 -33.55 -12.41 -4.36
C THR A 362 -32.65 -12.16 -3.16
N THR A 363 -32.42 -10.89 -2.82
CA THR A 363 -31.68 -10.43 -1.64
C THR A 363 -32.26 -9.11 -1.15
N THR A 364 -31.89 -8.71 0.06
CA THR A 364 -32.15 -7.40 0.65
C THR A 364 -30.87 -6.58 0.78
N GLU A 365 -30.99 -5.26 0.96
CA GLU A 365 -29.82 -4.39 1.23
C GLU A 365 -29.08 -4.81 2.50
N GLU A 366 -29.80 -5.28 3.53
CA GLU A 366 -29.17 -5.75 4.77
C GLU A 366 -28.38 -7.05 4.61
N GLU A 367 -28.86 -7.99 3.78
CA GLU A 367 -28.08 -9.18 3.42
C GLU A 367 -26.83 -8.81 2.60
N VAL A 368 -26.92 -7.78 1.75
CA VAL A 368 -25.77 -7.24 1.02
C VAL A 368 -24.78 -6.59 1.97
N VAL A 369 -25.25 -5.79 2.94
CA VAL A 369 -24.39 -5.18 3.97
C VAL A 369 -23.70 -6.27 4.78
N GLU A 370 -24.39 -7.33 5.22
CA GLU A 370 -23.76 -8.46 5.92
C GLU A 370 -22.64 -9.10 5.08
N LEU A 371 -22.86 -9.35 3.78
CA LEU A 371 -21.82 -9.87 2.90
C LEU A 371 -20.63 -8.92 2.80
N LEU A 372 -20.88 -7.61 2.75
CA LEU A 372 -19.83 -6.59 2.70
C LEU A 372 -19.06 -6.51 4.03
N GLU A 373 -19.74 -6.61 5.19
CA GLU A 373 -19.11 -6.70 6.51
C GLU A 373 -18.17 -7.93 6.60
N LEU A 374 -18.66 -9.09 6.15
CA LEU A 374 -17.85 -10.32 6.09
C LEU A 374 -16.69 -10.18 5.10
N TYR A 375 -16.89 -9.52 3.96
CA TYR A 375 -15.83 -9.21 3.00
C TYR A 375 -14.70 -8.41 3.67
N ARG A 376 -15.02 -7.46 4.57
CA ARG A 376 -14.00 -6.71 5.33
C ARG A 376 -13.09 -7.62 6.15
N ILE A 377 -13.64 -8.67 6.76
CA ILE A 377 -12.83 -9.68 7.48
C ILE A 377 -11.86 -10.36 6.52
N LYS A 378 -12.36 -10.83 5.36
CA LYS A 378 -11.54 -11.54 4.38
C LYS A 378 -10.33 -10.72 3.93
N ILE A 379 -10.57 -9.45 3.62
CA ILE A 379 -9.51 -8.53 3.19
C ILE A 379 -8.57 -8.14 4.34
N THR A 380 -9.09 -7.96 5.55
CA THR A 380 -8.29 -7.67 6.76
C THR A 380 -7.33 -8.80 7.12
N CYS A 381 -7.66 -10.04 6.73
CA CYS A 381 -6.84 -11.22 7.01
C CYS A 381 -5.77 -11.51 5.95
N ILE A 382 -5.70 -10.73 4.87
CA ILE A 382 -4.65 -10.87 3.86
C ILE A 382 -3.33 -10.42 4.50
N GLU A 383 -2.31 -11.29 4.44
CA GLU A 383 -0.97 -11.03 4.99
C GLU A 383 0.09 -11.11 3.89
N CYS A 384 1.13 -10.27 4.01
CA CYS A 384 2.28 -10.23 3.09
C CYS A 384 3.51 -10.86 3.76
N PHE A 385 3.89 -12.07 3.33
CA PHE A 385 5.13 -12.70 3.80
C PHE A 385 6.33 -12.09 3.07
N ALA A 386 7.06 -11.23 3.78
CA ALA A 386 8.26 -10.54 3.32
C ALA A 386 9.19 -10.28 4.52
N SER A 387 10.35 -9.65 4.28
CA SER A 387 11.29 -9.31 5.35
C SER A 387 10.67 -8.37 6.40
N ALA A 388 11.31 -8.23 7.55
CA ALA A 388 10.84 -7.32 8.60
C ALA A 388 10.94 -5.84 8.19
N GLY A 389 11.92 -5.50 7.34
CA GLY A 389 12.08 -4.21 6.69
C GLY A 389 10.85 -3.84 5.88
N VAL A 390 10.26 -4.79 5.14
CA VAL A 390 9.01 -4.58 4.42
C VAL A 390 7.81 -4.65 5.37
N SER A 391 7.61 -5.77 6.05
CA SER A 391 6.38 -6.03 6.80
C SER A 391 6.19 -5.13 8.03
N GLY A 392 7.28 -4.74 8.71
CA GLY A 392 7.28 -3.77 9.80
C GLY A 392 7.64 -2.37 9.31
N GLY A 393 8.83 -2.22 8.73
CA GLY A 393 9.43 -0.94 8.38
C GLY A 393 8.68 -0.14 7.30
N VAL A 394 7.95 -0.81 6.41
CA VAL A 394 7.11 -0.15 5.40
C VAL A 394 5.64 -0.33 5.74
N LEU A 395 5.17 -1.57 5.86
CA LEU A 395 3.75 -1.90 5.82
C LEU A 395 3.03 -1.80 7.17
N SER A 396 3.74 -1.88 8.29
CA SER A 396 3.16 -2.15 9.63
C SER A 396 2.10 -3.28 9.59
N GLY A 397 2.37 -4.33 8.81
CA GLY A 397 1.50 -5.49 8.60
C GLY A 397 0.27 -5.27 7.74
N ASN A 398 -0.07 -4.05 7.34
CA ASN A 398 -1.20 -3.81 6.42
C ASN A 398 -0.83 -4.23 4.99
N THR A 399 -1.80 -4.74 4.22
CA THR A 399 -1.55 -5.21 2.84
C THR A 399 -2.22 -4.34 1.78
N PHE A 400 -2.78 -3.20 2.17
CA PHE A 400 -3.21 -2.11 1.30
C PHE A 400 -4.17 -2.54 0.18
N ASN A 401 -5.09 -3.47 0.45
CA ASN A 401 -6.11 -3.87 -0.50
C ASN A 401 -7.19 -2.78 -0.59
N ASN A 402 -6.86 -1.68 -1.27
CA ASN A 402 -7.64 -0.45 -1.26
C ASN A 402 -8.89 -0.55 -2.14
N LEU A 403 -10.01 -0.05 -1.61
CA LEU A 403 -11.29 0.01 -2.29
C LEU A 403 -11.66 1.47 -2.53
N SER A 404 -11.57 1.90 -3.79
CA SER A 404 -11.90 3.26 -4.20
C SER A 404 -13.38 3.42 -4.54
N LEU A 405 -13.94 4.59 -4.29
CA LEU A 405 -15.37 4.89 -4.41
C LEU A 405 -15.60 6.22 -5.15
N GLY A 406 -16.70 6.34 -5.88
CA GLY A 406 -17.05 7.56 -6.63
C GLY A 406 -16.15 7.80 -7.86
N GLY A 407 -15.77 9.05 -8.08
CA GLY A 407 -15.10 9.51 -9.30
C GLY A 407 -16.06 9.69 -10.48
N GLN A 408 -15.54 9.52 -11.70
CA GLN A 408 -16.33 9.63 -12.93
C GLN A 408 -16.46 8.28 -13.66
N ASN A 409 -17.63 8.01 -14.23
CA ASN A 409 -17.87 6.81 -15.03
C ASN A 409 -17.35 6.99 -16.46
N TYR A 410 -17.53 5.97 -17.31
CA TYR A 410 -17.11 6.00 -18.72
C TYR A 410 -17.60 7.27 -19.45
N ASP A 411 -18.86 7.65 -19.25
CA ASP A 411 -19.50 8.81 -19.90
C ASP A 411 -19.11 10.16 -19.29
N GLY A 412 -18.27 10.17 -18.24
CA GLY A 412 -17.82 11.40 -17.57
C GLY A 412 -18.88 11.99 -16.63
N LEU A 413 -19.87 11.21 -16.19
CA LEU A 413 -20.80 11.56 -15.13
C LEU A 413 -20.29 11.06 -13.78
N SER A 414 -20.96 11.42 -12.69
CA SER A 414 -20.68 10.81 -11.38
C SER A 414 -20.75 9.29 -11.49
N ALA A 415 -19.76 8.61 -10.93
CA ALA A 415 -19.74 7.15 -10.89
C ALA A 415 -20.37 6.57 -9.62
N VAL A 416 -20.94 7.40 -8.75
CA VAL A 416 -21.52 6.92 -7.50
C VAL A 416 -22.65 5.95 -7.77
N THR A 417 -22.63 4.82 -7.08
CA THR A 417 -23.67 3.78 -7.18
C THR A 417 -24.36 3.57 -5.84
N PRO A 418 -25.60 3.04 -5.82
CA PRO A 418 -26.26 2.62 -4.59
C PRO A 418 -25.42 1.63 -3.76
N LEU A 419 -24.72 0.70 -4.41
CA LEU A 419 -23.85 -0.26 -3.72
C LEU A 419 -22.69 0.43 -2.95
N GLU A 420 -22.18 1.56 -3.44
CA GLU A 420 -21.11 2.29 -2.74
C GLU A 420 -21.56 2.87 -1.40
N TYR A 421 -22.84 3.23 -1.23
CA TYR A 421 -23.38 3.61 0.07
C TYR A 421 -23.34 2.45 1.06
N LEU A 422 -23.69 1.24 0.61
CA LEU A 422 -23.66 0.03 1.43
C LEU A 422 -22.23 -0.40 1.79
N ILE A 423 -21.25 -0.13 0.91
CA ILE A 423 -19.82 -0.35 1.22
C ILE A 423 -19.36 0.59 2.34
N ILE A 424 -19.75 1.87 2.31
CA ILE A 424 -19.44 2.80 3.40
C ILE A 424 -20.17 2.37 4.68
N GLU A 425 -21.44 1.97 4.59
CA GLU A 425 -22.22 1.47 5.72
C GLU A 425 -21.56 0.26 6.39
N ALA A 426 -21.18 -0.75 5.61
CA ALA A 426 -20.45 -1.91 6.12
C ALA A 426 -19.14 -1.48 6.80
N GLY A 427 -18.43 -0.48 6.28
CA GLY A 427 -17.24 0.08 6.92
C GLY A 427 -17.51 0.81 8.24
N MET A 428 -18.72 1.35 8.43
CA MET A 428 -19.14 2.00 9.67
C MET A 428 -19.56 0.99 10.75
N ARG A 429 -20.31 -0.06 10.35
CA ARG A 429 -20.78 -1.13 11.24
C ARG A 429 -19.67 -2.12 11.62
N ALA A 430 -18.95 -2.62 10.62
CA ALA A 430 -17.87 -3.60 10.74
C ALA A 430 -16.50 -2.92 10.67
N GLN A 431 -16.12 -2.30 11.79
CA GLN A 431 -14.90 -1.50 11.88
C GLN A 431 -13.65 -2.40 11.85
N THR A 432 -12.91 -2.37 10.74
CA THR A 432 -11.71 -3.18 10.52
C THR A 432 -10.65 -2.40 9.72
N PRO A 433 -9.35 -2.77 9.80
CA PRO A 433 -8.29 -2.10 9.06
C PRO A 433 -8.48 -2.09 7.53
N GLN A 434 -9.08 -3.13 6.96
CA GLN A 434 -9.23 -3.30 5.52
C GLN A 434 -10.63 -3.78 5.09
N PRO A 435 -11.03 -3.55 3.83
CA PRO A 435 -10.37 -2.63 2.90
C PRO A 435 -10.43 -1.19 3.41
N THR A 436 -9.33 -0.45 3.25
CA THR A 436 -9.40 1.01 3.37
C THR A 436 -10.30 1.52 2.27
N LEU A 437 -11.13 2.51 2.59
CA LEU A 437 -11.99 3.17 1.63
C LEU A 437 -11.32 4.45 1.13
N SER A 438 -11.43 4.74 -0.16
CA SER A 438 -10.81 5.91 -0.79
C SER A 438 -11.82 6.63 -1.68
N ILE A 439 -12.24 7.83 -1.30
CA ILE A 439 -13.15 8.63 -2.13
C ILE A 439 -12.34 9.29 -3.23
N LEU A 440 -12.68 9.01 -4.49
CA LEU A 440 -12.22 9.78 -5.65
C LEU A 440 -13.08 11.04 -5.74
N TYR A 441 -12.76 12.04 -4.93
CA TYR A 441 -13.47 13.31 -4.84
C TYR A 441 -13.57 13.98 -6.21
N ASP A 442 -14.80 14.29 -6.61
CA ASP A 442 -15.12 15.04 -7.82
C ASP A 442 -16.26 16.01 -7.49
N GLU A 443 -16.28 17.19 -8.11
CA GLU A 443 -17.37 18.16 -7.92
C GLU A 443 -18.73 17.61 -8.38
N LYS A 444 -18.74 16.54 -9.19
CA LYS A 444 -19.97 15.86 -9.64
C LYS A 444 -20.54 14.87 -8.62
N LEU A 445 -19.82 14.54 -7.54
CA LEU A 445 -20.33 13.57 -6.56
C LEU A 445 -21.54 14.14 -5.80
N PRO A 446 -22.60 13.35 -5.60
CA PRO A 446 -23.76 13.76 -4.82
C PRO A 446 -23.41 14.17 -3.38
N GLU A 447 -24.06 15.23 -2.87
CA GLU A 447 -23.83 15.77 -1.53
C GLU A 447 -24.07 14.73 -0.43
N ASP A 448 -25.12 13.92 -0.58
CA ASP A 448 -25.50 12.86 0.35
C ASP A 448 -24.44 11.75 0.43
N PHE A 449 -23.86 11.36 -0.70
CA PHE A 449 -22.71 10.43 -0.73
C PHE A 449 -21.50 11.01 -0.01
N LEU A 450 -21.17 12.27 -0.29
CA LEU A 450 -20.04 12.97 0.35
C LEU A 450 -20.27 13.10 1.87
N MET A 451 -21.49 13.44 2.30
CA MET A 451 -21.86 13.49 3.71
C MET A 451 -21.79 12.11 4.38
N LYS A 452 -22.19 11.04 3.68
CA LYS A 452 -22.06 9.65 4.17
C LYS A 452 -20.60 9.24 4.37
N ALA A 453 -19.73 9.54 3.39
CA ALA A 453 -18.31 9.29 3.49
C ALA A 453 -17.63 10.11 4.61
N ALA A 454 -18.02 11.38 4.76
CA ALA A 454 -17.53 12.24 5.85
C ALA A 454 -18.01 11.75 7.22
N ALA A 455 -19.24 11.23 7.31
CA ALA A 455 -19.78 10.63 8.53
C ALA A 455 -19.02 9.37 8.95
N CYS A 456 -18.51 8.60 7.98
CA CYS A 456 -17.62 7.47 8.26
C CYS A 456 -16.21 7.94 8.66
N THR A 457 -15.64 8.91 7.95
CA THR A 457 -14.31 9.48 8.23
C THR A 457 -14.21 10.00 9.68
N LYS A 458 -15.24 10.70 10.16
CA LYS A 458 -15.23 11.31 11.49
C LYS A 458 -15.26 10.32 12.66
N LEU A 459 -15.53 9.04 12.40
CA LEU A 459 -15.46 7.99 13.42
C LEU A 459 -14.03 7.69 13.88
N GLY A 460 -13.03 8.25 13.20
CA GLY A 460 -11.62 8.17 13.62
C GLY A 460 -10.91 6.89 13.19
N MET A 461 -11.60 5.97 12.52
CA MET A 461 -11.01 4.75 11.94
C MET A 461 -9.99 5.06 10.83
N GLY A 462 -10.02 6.27 10.27
CA GLY A 462 -9.07 6.72 9.26
C GLY A 462 -9.48 6.51 7.81
N TYR A 463 -10.61 5.85 7.57
CA TYR A 463 -11.23 5.74 6.26
C TYR A 463 -12.67 6.31 6.29
N PRO A 464 -13.21 6.75 5.15
CA PRO A 464 -12.53 6.92 3.87
C PRO A 464 -11.42 7.97 3.91
N ALA A 465 -10.32 7.71 3.20
CA ALA A 465 -9.39 8.75 2.78
C ALA A 465 -9.98 9.49 1.56
N TRP A 466 -9.49 10.69 1.29
CA TRP A 466 -10.02 11.56 0.24
C TRP A 466 -8.93 11.88 -0.77
N MET A 467 -9.16 11.51 -2.03
CA MET A 467 -8.23 11.70 -3.14
C MET A 467 -8.91 12.53 -4.22
N ASN A 468 -8.14 13.37 -4.91
CA ASN A 468 -8.66 14.28 -5.91
C ASN A 468 -8.79 13.61 -7.28
N ASN A 469 -10.03 13.34 -7.70
CA ASN A 469 -10.30 12.67 -8.98
C ASN A 469 -9.68 13.41 -10.16
N GLN A 470 -9.83 14.74 -10.20
CA GLN A 470 -9.34 15.55 -11.32
C GLN A 470 -7.82 15.57 -11.39
N VAL A 471 -7.14 15.73 -10.25
CA VAL A 471 -5.67 15.76 -10.20
C VAL A 471 -5.10 14.41 -10.62
N GLY A 472 -5.67 13.30 -10.18
CA GLY A 472 -5.22 11.98 -10.62
C GLY A 472 -5.51 11.70 -12.11
N MET A 473 -6.66 12.10 -12.65
CA MET A 473 -6.90 12.05 -14.10
C MET A 473 -5.88 12.89 -14.88
N ASN A 474 -5.51 14.07 -14.38
CA ASN A 474 -4.48 14.91 -14.98
C ASN A 474 -3.09 14.23 -14.97
N PHE A 475 -2.74 13.57 -13.86
CA PHE A 475 -1.55 12.72 -13.79
C PHE A 475 -1.60 11.60 -14.85
N MET A 476 -2.73 10.89 -14.95
CA MET A 476 -2.91 9.81 -15.93
C MET A 476 -2.65 10.31 -17.35
N LEU A 477 -3.30 11.41 -17.74
CA LEU A 477 -3.18 11.98 -19.07
C LEU A 477 -1.76 12.45 -19.39
N ARG A 478 -1.04 13.04 -18.41
CA ARG A 478 0.36 13.44 -18.62
C ARG A 478 1.28 12.23 -18.74
N GLN A 479 1.28 11.36 -17.73
CA GLN A 479 2.27 10.30 -17.60
C GLN A 479 2.07 9.20 -18.64
N TYR A 480 0.82 8.80 -18.87
CA TYR A 480 0.48 7.69 -19.76
C TYR A 480 0.00 8.16 -21.15
N GLY A 481 -0.03 9.47 -21.40
CA GLY A 481 -0.30 10.05 -22.71
C GLY A 481 0.55 9.46 -23.85
N PRO A 482 1.87 9.24 -23.68
CA PRO A 482 2.71 8.58 -24.69
C PRO A 482 2.28 7.14 -25.04
N GLU A 483 1.51 6.48 -24.18
CA GLU A 483 0.94 5.14 -24.40
C GLU A 483 -0.51 5.19 -24.88
N GLY A 484 -1.03 6.39 -25.17
CA GLY A 484 -2.39 6.59 -25.68
C GLY A 484 -3.46 6.70 -24.59
N MET A 485 -3.10 7.10 -23.37
CA MET A 485 -4.09 7.43 -22.34
C MET A 485 -5.07 8.49 -22.84
N ASP A 486 -6.36 8.16 -22.80
CA ASP A 486 -7.45 9.06 -23.17
C ASP A 486 -8.30 9.42 -21.94
N LEU A 487 -9.35 10.21 -22.15
CA LEU A 487 -10.24 10.60 -21.06
C LEU A 487 -11.06 9.43 -20.50
N TYR A 488 -11.35 8.40 -21.29
CA TYR A 488 -12.17 7.28 -20.86
C TYR A 488 -11.37 6.40 -19.89
N ASP A 489 -10.14 6.05 -20.25
CA ASP A 489 -9.26 5.26 -19.41
C ASP A 489 -8.73 6.08 -18.22
N ALA A 490 -8.45 7.38 -18.41
CA ALA A 490 -8.09 8.25 -17.30
C ALA A 490 -9.20 8.30 -16.25
N ARG A 491 -10.48 8.31 -16.63
CA ARG A 491 -11.61 8.26 -15.68
C ARG A 491 -11.70 6.94 -14.93
N ALA A 492 -11.17 5.84 -15.45
CA ALA A 492 -11.18 4.53 -14.81
C ALA A 492 -10.10 4.36 -13.73
N TRP A 493 -9.17 5.31 -13.62
CA TRP A 493 -8.10 5.28 -12.64
C TRP A 493 -8.62 5.15 -11.20
N CYS A 494 -7.77 4.63 -10.33
CA CYS A 494 -7.90 4.73 -8.89
C CYS A 494 -6.55 4.39 -8.23
N LEU A 495 -6.54 4.21 -6.91
CA LEU A 495 -5.30 3.99 -6.15
C LEU A 495 -4.93 2.51 -6.18
N GLY A 496 -3.78 2.19 -6.74
CA GLY A 496 -3.04 0.97 -6.43
C GLY A 496 -2.39 1.14 -5.06
N GLY A 497 -2.45 0.14 -4.20
CA GLY A 497 -1.97 0.27 -2.82
C GLY A 497 -2.60 1.44 -2.07
N CYS A 498 -1.76 2.30 -1.51
CA CYS A 498 -2.24 3.39 -0.67
C CYS A 498 -2.71 4.60 -1.50
N LEU A 499 -1.78 5.19 -2.26
CA LEU A 499 -1.97 6.40 -3.03
C LEU A 499 -1.30 6.30 -4.41
N GLU A 500 -0.79 5.12 -4.79
CA GLU A 500 -0.14 4.91 -6.06
C GLU A 500 -1.18 4.94 -7.17
N SER A 501 -1.45 6.14 -7.70
CA SER A 501 -2.36 6.37 -8.82
C SER A 501 -2.03 5.41 -9.95
N ALA A 502 -2.95 4.47 -10.21
CA ALA A 502 -2.76 3.39 -11.14
C ALA A 502 -3.73 3.53 -12.31
N PRO A 503 -3.25 3.36 -13.56
CA PRO A 503 -4.10 3.28 -14.73
C PRO A 503 -5.23 2.27 -14.59
N GLY A 504 -6.41 2.66 -15.08
CA GLY A 504 -7.53 1.76 -15.29
C GLY A 504 -8.06 1.87 -16.70
N CYS A 505 -8.99 1.00 -17.05
CA CYS A 505 -9.84 1.15 -18.23
C CYS A 505 -11.24 0.64 -17.91
N PHE A 506 -12.22 1.02 -18.72
CA PHE A 506 -13.55 0.43 -18.66
C PHE A 506 -13.68 -0.73 -19.64
N LEU A 507 -14.32 -1.83 -19.22
CA LEU A 507 -14.64 -2.97 -20.08
C LEU A 507 -16.15 -3.29 -20.03
N PRO A 508 -16.75 -3.73 -21.16
CA PRO A 508 -18.19 -3.88 -21.30
C PRO A 508 -18.69 -5.20 -20.66
N LEU A 509 -19.28 -5.14 -19.48
CA LEU A 509 -19.91 -6.28 -18.81
C LEU A 509 -21.36 -6.42 -19.28
N GLU A 510 -21.70 -7.55 -19.90
CA GLU A 510 -23.03 -7.83 -20.44
C GLU A 510 -23.91 -8.55 -19.42
N TYR A 511 -24.55 -7.87 -18.47
CA TYR A 511 -25.30 -8.51 -17.41
C TYR A 511 -26.71 -7.95 -17.29
N ASN A 512 -27.67 -8.77 -16.85
CA ASN A 512 -29.08 -8.37 -16.69
C ASN A 512 -29.68 -7.73 -17.96
N GLY A 513 -29.38 -8.29 -19.14
CA GLY A 513 -29.91 -7.81 -20.43
C GLY A 513 -29.38 -6.45 -20.88
N LYS A 514 -28.31 -5.92 -20.25
CA LYS A 514 -27.68 -4.65 -20.61
C LYS A 514 -26.15 -4.75 -20.57
N VAL A 515 -25.49 -3.73 -21.11
CA VAL A 515 -24.03 -3.59 -21.03
C VAL A 515 -23.69 -2.46 -20.05
N THR A 516 -22.80 -2.74 -19.11
CA THR A 516 -22.25 -1.73 -18.19
C THR A 516 -20.75 -1.64 -18.39
N MET A 517 -20.24 -0.44 -18.62
CA MET A 517 -18.81 -0.17 -18.67
C MET A 517 -18.26 -0.17 -17.24
N ILE A 518 -17.65 -1.29 -16.81
CA ILE A 518 -17.09 -1.43 -15.46
C ILE A 518 -15.60 -1.11 -15.43
N PRO A 519 -15.09 -0.39 -14.41
CA PRO A 519 -13.68 -0.05 -14.31
C PRO A 519 -12.85 -1.25 -13.82
N GLY A 520 -11.56 -1.25 -14.13
CA GLY A 520 -10.57 -2.13 -13.52
C GLY A 520 -9.16 -1.67 -13.88
N GLY A 521 -8.15 -2.13 -13.14
CA GLY A 521 -6.76 -1.74 -13.39
C GLY A 521 -6.26 -2.17 -14.77
N ALA A 522 -5.31 -1.41 -15.32
CA ALA A 522 -4.81 -1.58 -16.69
C ALA A 522 -3.28 -1.45 -16.82
N SER A 523 -2.57 -1.46 -15.70
CA SER A 523 -1.11 -1.44 -15.59
C SER A 523 -0.59 -2.54 -14.64
N PRO A 524 0.69 -2.89 -14.71
CA PRO A 524 1.40 -3.62 -13.65
C PRO A 524 1.60 -2.74 -12.39
N THR A 525 2.48 -3.18 -11.49
CA THR A 525 2.89 -2.41 -10.30
C THR A 525 3.16 -0.92 -10.61
N CYS A 526 2.56 -0.02 -9.81
CA CYS A 526 2.78 1.42 -9.85
C CYS A 526 3.47 1.93 -8.58
N GLY A 527 4.24 1.09 -7.90
CA GLY A 527 4.99 1.38 -6.66
C GLY A 527 6.19 0.45 -6.54
N THR A 528 7.00 0.46 -7.59
CA THR A 528 8.20 -0.34 -7.81
C THR A 528 9.15 0.45 -8.70
N GLY A 529 10.46 0.29 -8.50
CA GLY A 529 11.49 1.03 -9.23
C GLY A 529 12.60 1.37 -8.26
N ILE A 530 12.91 2.65 -8.09
CA ILE A 530 13.76 3.10 -6.98
C ILE A 530 12.87 3.28 -5.76
N HIS A 531 13.03 2.41 -4.77
CA HIS A 531 12.23 2.47 -3.54
C HIS A 531 12.61 3.65 -2.63
N PHE A 532 11.83 3.80 -1.54
CA PHE A 532 11.93 4.93 -0.60
C PHE A 532 13.36 5.38 -0.35
N THR A 533 13.67 6.57 -0.87
CA THR A 533 14.97 7.21 -0.73
C THR A 533 14.90 8.28 0.37
N GLY A 534 15.67 8.08 1.44
CA GLY A 534 15.73 9.00 2.58
C GLY A 534 16.41 10.31 2.23
N LEU A 535 15.63 11.31 1.81
CA LEU A 535 16.15 12.60 1.36
C LEU A 535 16.96 13.35 2.44
N PRO A 536 16.54 13.35 3.72
CA PRO A 536 17.34 13.94 4.79
C PRO A 536 18.67 13.21 5.01
N LYS A 537 18.72 11.89 4.83
CA LYS A 537 19.97 11.11 4.95
C LYS A 537 20.96 11.45 3.84
N ILE A 538 20.50 11.69 2.61
CA ILE A 538 21.38 12.20 1.54
C ILE A 538 21.97 13.56 1.95
N LEU A 539 21.16 14.45 2.50
CA LEU A 539 21.63 15.76 2.98
C LEU A 539 22.65 15.62 4.12
N GLU A 540 22.43 14.71 5.08
CA GLU A 540 23.43 14.38 6.11
C GLU A 540 24.74 13.93 5.48
N LEU A 541 24.69 13.08 4.46
CA LEU A 541 25.87 12.57 3.74
C LEU A 541 26.58 13.66 2.95
N VAL A 542 25.88 14.69 2.44
CA VAL A 542 26.53 15.90 1.89
C VAL A 542 27.32 16.61 2.98
N LEU A 543 26.74 16.85 4.15
CA LEU A 543 27.43 17.57 5.24
C LEU A 543 28.61 16.78 5.83
N THR A 544 28.56 15.46 5.73
CA THR A 544 29.56 14.54 6.29
C THR A 544 30.50 13.96 5.23
N ASN A 545 30.50 14.53 4.02
CA ASN A 545 31.41 14.21 2.93
C ASN A 545 31.38 12.70 2.53
N GLY A 546 30.16 12.19 2.41
CA GLY A 546 29.83 10.83 1.97
C GLY A 546 30.01 9.75 3.04
N VAL A 547 30.32 10.11 4.29
CA VAL A 547 30.50 9.15 5.39
C VAL A 547 29.28 9.13 6.28
N ASP A 548 28.62 7.98 6.39
CA ASP A 548 27.58 7.78 7.39
C ASP A 548 28.21 7.81 8.79
N LYS A 549 27.98 8.90 9.52
CA LYS A 549 28.57 9.10 10.84
C LYS A 549 27.94 8.24 11.92
N ARG A 550 26.74 7.69 11.68
CA ARG A 550 26.11 6.69 12.56
C ARG A 550 26.92 5.40 12.62
N THR A 551 27.43 4.95 11.47
CA THR A 551 28.09 3.64 11.32
C THR A 551 29.60 3.73 11.10
N GLY A 552 30.11 4.92 10.75
CA GLY A 552 31.49 5.13 10.31
C GLY A 552 31.79 4.63 8.89
N LYS A 553 30.79 4.07 8.19
CA LYS A 553 30.95 3.52 6.84
C LYS A 553 30.88 4.64 5.79
N ARG A 554 31.64 4.50 4.71
CA ARG A 554 31.55 5.40 3.56
C ARG A 554 30.39 4.96 2.67
N VAL A 555 29.39 5.82 2.51
CA VAL A 555 28.26 5.57 1.61
C VAL A 555 28.58 6.10 0.23
N PHE A 556 29.00 7.36 0.11
CA PHE A 556 29.36 7.98 -1.17
C PHE A 556 30.86 8.30 -1.23
N PRO A 557 31.45 8.38 -2.44
CA PRO A 557 32.74 9.02 -2.65
C PRO A 557 32.73 10.41 -2.03
N PRO A 558 33.80 10.81 -1.32
CA PRO A 558 33.86 12.14 -0.75
C PRO A 558 33.81 13.17 -1.89
N HIS A 559 32.92 14.14 -1.79
CA HIS A 559 32.88 15.23 -2.75
C HIS A 559 34.05 16.20 -2.57
N ASN A 560 34.61 16.31 -1.35
CA ASN A 560 35.75 17.19 -1.00
C ASN A 560 35.57 18.67 -1.36
N LYS A 561 34.33 19.08 -1.66
CA LYS A 561 33.97 20.48 -1.94
C LYS A 561 33.82 21.26 -0.65
N LYS A 562 34.28 22.50 -0.65
CA LYS A 562 33.84 23.51 0.32
C LYS A 562 32.51 24.04 -0.18
N LEU A 563 31.45 23.91 0.62
CA LEU A 563 30.10 24.31 0.24
C LEU A 563 29.85 25.74 0.73
N GLU A 564 30.46 26.71 0.04
CA GLU A 564 30.48 28.13 0.45
C GLU A 564 29.14 28.83 0.19
N THR A 565 28.33 28.28 -0.72
CA THR A 565 26.98 28.77 -1.04
C THR A 565 25.92 27.70 -0.85
N PHE A 566 24.68 28.14 -0.66
CA PHE A 566 23.52 27.24 -0.57
C PHE A 566 23.32 26.44 -1.87
N ASP A 567 23.56 27.05 -3.03
CA ASP A 567 23.43 26.38 -4.32
C ASP A 567 24.46 25.27 -4.48
N GLU A 568 25.71 25.46 -4.05
CA GLU A 568 26.73 24.39 -4.06
C GLU A 568 26.35 23.22 -3.16
N LEU A 569 25.76 23.48 -1.98
CA LEU A 569 25.25 22.43 -1.10
C LEU A 569 24.10 21.66 -1.77
N LEU A 570 23.16 22.39 -2.37
CA LEU A 570 22.01 21.79 -3.04
C LEU A 570 22.44 20.99 -4.29
N ASP A 571 23.40 21.50 -5.06
CA ASP A 571 23.95 20.79 -6.22
C ASP A 571 24.72 19.54 -5.81
N GLN A 572 25.41 19.56 -4.67
CA GLN A 572 26.03 18.34 -4.12
C GLN A 572 24.99 17.31 -3.68
N TRP A 573 23.87 17.75 -3.10
CA TRP A 573 22.75 16.87 -2.77
C TRP A 573 22.16 16.24 -4.04
N LYS A 574 21.94 17.02 -5.10
CA LYS A 574 21.48 16.52 -6.41
C LYS A 574 22.46 15.50 -7.00
N GLU A 575 23.77 15.73 -6.86
CA GLU A 575 24.80 14.80 -7.34
C GLU A 575 24.75 13.45 -6.60
N TYR A 576 24.60 13.46 -5.26
CA TYR A 576 24.45 12.22 -4.49
C TYR A 576 23.12 11.51 -4.77
N LEU A 577 22.04 12.25 -4.96
CA LEU A 577 20.77 11.69 -5.43
C LEU A 577 20.96 11.01 -6.80
N ASP A 578 21.67 11.65 -7.74
CA ASP A 578 21.91 11.08 -9.07
C ASP A 578 22.79 9.83 -9.03
N ILE A 579 23.86 9.84 -8.25
CA ILE A 579 24.70 8.65 -8.03
C ILE A 579 23.86 7.50 -7.47
N SER A 580 23.02 7.78 -6.47
CA SER A 580 22.14 6.78 -5.86
C SER A 580 21.14 6.23 -6.87
N ASN A 581 20.34 7.11 -7.46
CA ASN A 581 19.23 6.73 -8.32
C ASN A 581 19.70 5.99 -9.57
N ARG A 582 20.82 6.39 -10.19
CA ARG A 582 21.33 5.71 -11.39
C ARG A 582 21.78 4.28 -11.13
N ILE A 583 22.41 4.00 -9.98
CA ILE A 583 22.83 2.63 -9.68
C ILE A 583 21.67 1.79 -9.17
N VAL A 584 20.82 2.35 -8.30
CA VAL A 584 19.66 1.64 -7.75
C VAL A 584 18.66 1.29 -8.85
N ASN A 585 18.32 2.23 -9.75
CA ASN A 585 17.45 1.94 -10.90
C ASN A 585 18.02 0.79 -11.76
N LYS A 586 19.32 0.80 -12.08
CA LYS A 586 19.92 -0.28 -12.87
C LYS A 586 19.79 -1.64 -12.19
N VAL A 587 20.03 -1.70 -10.88
CA VAL A 587 19.92 -2.96 -10.12
C VAL A 587 18.46 -3.40 -10.01
N ASN A 588 17.54 -2.51 -9.65
CA ASN A 588 16.12 -2.84 -9.53
C ASN A 588 15.48 -3.16 -10.90
N ASN A 589 15.96 -2.56 -12.00
CA ASN A 589 15.60 -2.99 -13.35
C ASN A 589 16.02 -4.43 -13.63
N ILE A 590 17.23 -4.84 -13.22
CA ILE A 590 17.66 -6.24 -13.36
C ILE A 590 16.77 -7.15 -12.51
N GLN A 591 16.45 -6.77 -11.27
CA GLN A 591 15.57 -7.54 -10.39
C GLN A 591 14.20 -7.77 -11.03
N MET A 592 13.56 -6.70 -11.50
CA MET A 592 12.23 -6.77 -12.10
C MET A 592 12.24 -7.40 -13.50
N ASP A 593 13.33 -7.27 -14.26
CA ASP A 593 13.50 -7.94 -15.55
C ASP A 593 13.70 -9.44 -15.38
N VAL A 594 14.47 -9.87 -14.37
CA VAL A 594 14.60 -11.29 -14.01
C VAL A 594 13.25 -11.84 -13.56
N TRP A 595 12.55 -11.14 -12.66
CA TRP A 595 11.21 -11.55 -12.22
C TRP A 595 10.24 -11.66 -13.40
N ARG A 596 10.13 -10.64 -14.26
CA ARG A 596 9.15 -10.66 -15.36
C ARG A 596 9.46 -11.71 -16.42
N LYS A 597 10.73 -12.11 -16.54
CA LYS A 597 11.19 -13.11 -17.51
C LYS A 597 11.10 -14.52 -16.98
N TYR A 598 11.41 -14.75 -15.70
CA TYR A 598 11.52 -16.09 -15.09
C TYR A 598 10.39 -16.44 -14.13
N ASN A 599 9.58 -15.47 -13.74
CA ASN A 599 8.52 -15.59 -12.74
C ASN A 599 7.37 -14.62 -13.06
N MET A 600 6.95 -14.53 -14.34
CA MET A 600 5.87 -13.64 -14.74
C MET A 600 4.55 -13.96 -13.99
N PRO A 601 3.63 -13.00 -13.85
CA PRO A 601 2.31 -13.27 -13.32
C PRO A 601 1.55 -14.27 -14.20
N ALA A 602 0.79 -15.18 -13.59
CA ALA A 602 -0.12 -16.10 -14.25
C ALA A 602 -1.57 -15.64 -14.10
N VAL A 603 -2.06 -15.49 -12.86
CA VAL A 603 -3.41 -15.03 -12.56
C VAL A 603 -3.56 -13.58 -13.01
N ASN A 604 -2.67 -12.67 -12.61
CA ASN A 604 -2.82 -11.27 -12.97
C ASN A 604 -2.64 -11.05 -14.49
N SER A 605 -1.86 -11.88 -15.18
CA SER A 605 -1.76 -11.83 -16.65
C SER A 605 -3.04 -12.27 -17.37
N LEU A 606 -3.87 -13.13 -16.76
CA LEU A 606 -5.21 -13.42 -17.28
C LEU A 606 -6.12 -12.20 -17.13
N LEU A 607 -6.01 -11.53 -15.98
CA LEU A 607 -6.94 -10.50 -15.55
C LEU A 607 -6.65 -9.13 -16.16
N LYS A 608 -5.38 -8.77 -16.33
CA LYS A 608 -4.97 -7.42 -16.66
C LYS A 608 -5.14 -7.11 -18.15
N PRO A 609 -5.97 -6.13 -18.53
CA PRO A 609 -6.06 -5.71 -19.92
C PRO A 609 -4.77 -5.00 -20.35
N ASP A 610 -4.28 -5.21 -21.57
CA ASP A 610 -4.89 -5.96 -22.67
C ASP A 610 -4.21 -7.33 -22.89
N CYS A 611 -3.74 -8.00 -21.83
CA CYS A 611 -2.94 -9.22 -21.94
C CYS A 611 -3.65 -10.29 -22.78
N PHE A 612 -4.90 -10.60 -22.44
CA PHE A 612 -5.69 -11.61 -23.15
C PHE A 612 -5.98 -11.23 -24.60
N LYS A 613 -6.24 -9.95 -24.87
CA LYS A 613 -6.49 -9.47 -26.23
C LYS A 613 -5.23 -9.53 -27.11
N LYS A 614 -4.06 -9.23 -26.53
CA LYS A 614 -2.77 -9.21 -27.24
C LYS A 614 -2.10 -10.58 -27.32
N GLY A 615 -2.52 -11.54 -26.49
CA GLY A 615 -1.82 -12.81 -26.32
C GLY A 615 -0.45 -12.61 -25.68
N GLN A 616 -0.31 -11.65 -24.75
CA GLN A 616 0.96 -11.33 -24.10
C GLN A 616 0.74 -11.21 -22.60
N HIS A 617 1.60 -11.83 -21.79
CA HIS A 617 1.55 -11.68 -20.33
C HIS A 617 2.11 -10.32 -19.89
N ILE A 618 1.92 -9.97 -18.61
CA ILE A 618 2.37 -8.69 -18.03
C ILE A 618 3.85 -8.40 -18.32
N GLY A 619 4.73 -9.39 -18.14
CA GLY A 619 6.17 -9.24 -18.39
C GLY A 619 6.57 -8.83 -19.82
N ASN A 620 5.75 -9.16 -20.82
CA ASN A 620 5.95 -8.80 -22.23
C ASN A 620 5.17 -7.53 -22.62
N CYS A 621 4.90 -6.64 -21.66
CA CYS A 621 4.06 -5.45 -21.85
C CYS A 621 2.64 -5.79 -22.33
N GLY A 622 2.08 -6.90 -21.81
CA GLY A 622 0.68 -7.30 -22.05
C GLY A 622 -0.33 -6.32 -21.46
N ALA A 623 0.00 -5.63 -20.37
CA ALA A 623 -0.84 -4.57 -19.82
C ALA A 623 -0.98 -3.40 -20.81
N ARG A 624 -2.06 -2.62 -20.72
CA ARG A 624 -2.31 -1.47 -21.59
C ARG A 624 -1.31 -0.36 -21.35
N TYR A 625 -1.01 -0.07 -20.08
CA TYR A 625 -0.13 1.01 -19.65
C TYR A 625 1.06 0.45 -18.87
N ASN A 626 2.28 0.76 -19.31
CA ASN A 626 3.51 0.20 -18.75
C ASN A 626 4.49 1.29 -18.27
N ALA A 627 4.19 2.59 -18.45
CA ALA A 627 4.92 3.71 -17.86
C ALA A 627 4.65 3.87 -16.34
N CYS A 628 4.77 2.76 -15.62
CA CYS A 628 4.28 2.55 -14.25
C CYS A 628 5.40 2.49 -13.19
N ILE A 629 6.65 2.31 -13.58
CA ILE A 629 7.81 2.25 -12.67
C ILE A 629 8.22 3.65 -12.24
N ASN A 630 8.61 3.81 -10.97
CA ASN A 630 8.77 5.12 -10.35
C ASN A 630 9.95 5.21 -9.37
N PHE A 631 10.17 6.43 -8.89
CA PHE A 631 11.05 6.77 -7.79
C PHE A 631 10.23 7.17 -6.57
N GLU A 632 10.50 6.54 -5.44
CA GLU A 632 9.85 6.80 -4.16
C GLU A 632 10.71 7.71 -3.27
N SER A 633 10.19 8.90 -2.95
CA SER A 633 10.83 9.79 -1.96
C SER A 633 10.34 9.51 -0.54
N CYS A 634 11.21 9.73 0.47
CA CYS A 634 10.81 9.71 1.88
C CYS A 634 11.44 10.87 2.67
N GLY A 635 10.69 11.42 3.63
CA GLY A 635 11.17 12.50 4.50
C GLY A 635 11.24 13.87 3.84
N THR A 636 10.38 14.13 2.84
CA THR A 636 10.36 15.37 2.06
C THR A 636 10.33 16.61 2.94
N ILE A 637 9.44 16.66 3.93
CA ILE A 637 9.27 17.88 4.74
C ILE A 637 10.39 18.05 5.77
N THR A 638 10.91 16.98 6.35
CA THR A 638 12.17 17.04 7.14
C THR A 638 13.31 17.60 6.28
N PHE A 639 13.43 17.19 5.02
CA PHE A 639 14.43 17.69 4.09
C PHE A 639 14.23 19.18 3.76
N ILE A 640 13.02 19.59 3.35
CA ILE A 640 12.71 21.00 3.02
C ILE A 640 12.92 21.91 4.23
N ASN A 641 12.47 21.50 5.42
CA ASN A 641 12.69 22.28 6.64
C ASN A 641 14.19 22.39 7.00
N SER A 642 14.97 21.33 6.74
CA SER A 642 16.41 21.34 6.97
C SER A 642 17.12 22.28 6.00
N LEU A 643 16.71 22.29 4.72
CA LEU A 643 17.18 23.26 3.74
C LEU A 643 16.83 24.70 4.15
N ALA A 644 15.61 24.94 4.63
CA ALA A 644 15.19 26.27 5.09
C ALA A 644 16.05 26.77 6.26
N SER A 645 16.35 25.88 7.22
CA SER A 645 17.25 26.19 8.34
C SER A 645 18.68 26.47 7.86
N LEU A 646 19.27 25.60 7.04
CA LEU A 646 20.62 25.79 6.49
C LEU A 646 20.71 27.10 5.70
N LYS A 647 19.77 27.32 4.77
CA LYS A 647 19.73 28.52 3.95
C LYS A 647 19.66 29.78 4.81
N LYS A 648 18.80 29.80 5.83
CA LYS A 648 18.64 30.97 6.70
C LYS A 648 19.82 31.16 7.62
N ASN A 649 20.13 30.15 8.43
CA ASN A 649 21.02 30.26 9.58
C ASN A 649 22.50 30.27 9.17
N VAL A 650 22.86 29.55 8.10
CA VAL A 650 24.25 29.45 7.60
C VAL A 650 24.54 30.41 6.47
N TYR A 651 23.67 30.50 5.45
CA TYR A 651 24.01 31.21 4.21
C TYR A 651 23.48 32.65 4.13
N ASP A 652 22.20 32.87 4.46
CA ASP A 652 21.57 34.19 4.34
C ASP A 652 21.95 35.11 5.52
N THR A 653 21.78 34.64 6.76
CA THR A 653 22.09 35.43 7.97
C THR A 653 23.53 35.27 8.43
N LYS A 654 24.19 34.17 8.03
CA LYS A 654 25.56 33.81 8.43
C LYS A 654 25.76 33.84 9.95
N LYS A 655 24.74 33.44 10.70
CA LYS A 655 24.79 33.36 12.17
C LYS A 655 25.69 32.23 12.64
N TYR A 656 25.72 31.12 11.90
CA TYR A 656 26.59 29.97 12.14
C TYR A 656 27.35 29.59 10.88
N THR A 657 28.49 28.94 11.03
CA THR A 657 29.17 28.30 9.89
C THR A 657 28.53 26.94 9.57
N LEU A 658 28.85 26.40 8.38
CA LEU A 658 28.37 25.07 8.00
C LEU A 658 28.98 23.98 8.92
N GLU A 659 30.21 24.18 9.36
CA GLU A 659 30.90 23.31 10.31
C GLU A 659 30.22 23.33 11.68
N GLU A 660 29.82 24.49 12.19
CA GLU A 660 29.08 24.61 13.45
C GLU A 660 27.72 23.91 13.38
N MET A 661 26.98 24.09 12.28
CA MET A 661 25.71 23.39 12.06
C MET A 661 25.91 21.87 11.99
N THR A 662 26.93 21.43 11.25
CA THR A 662 27.25 20.00 11.12
C THR A 662 27.68 19.41 12.47
N ASP A 663 28.52 20.11 13.25
CA ASP A 663 28.92 19.70 14.60
C ASP A 663 27.70 19.58 15.52
N ALA A 664 26.78 20.54 15.48
CA ALA A 664 25.57 20.52 16.29
C ALA A 664 24.67 19.32 15.94
N MET A 665 24.49 19.02 14.65
CA MET A 665 23.75 17.85 14.18
C MET A 665 24.40 16.54 14.65
N LEU A 666 25.72 16.42 14.54
CA LEU A 666 26.48 15.22 14.94
C LEU A 666 26.43 14.96 16.45
N HIS A 667 26.38 16.03 17.25
CA HIS A 667 26.25 15.93 18.71
C HIS A 667 24.78 16.00 19.17
N ASN A 668 23.83 15.80 18.25
CA ASN A 668 22.39 15.75 18.52
C ASN A 668 21.90 16.97 19.31
N PHE A 669 22.48 18.14 19.06
CA PHE A 669 22.24 19.39 19.78
C PHE A 669 22.39 19.30 21.31
N GLY A 670 23.21 18.36 21.80
CA GLY A 670 23.42 18.11 23.22
C GLY A 670 22.26 17.41 23.91
N PHE A 671 21.40 16.71 23.17
CA PHE A 671 20.35 15.84 23.73
C PHE A 671 20.71 14.37 23.58
N ARG A 672 20.14 13.51 24.43
CA ARG A 672 20.19 12.06 24.21
C ARG A 672 19.46 11.67 22.92
N THR A 673 19.97 10.64 22.27
CA THR A 673 19.45 10.15 20.99
C THR A 673 18.26 9.21 21.19
N ALA A 674 17.45 8.99 20.15
CA ALA A 674 16.39 7.98 20.21
C ALA A 674 16.94 6.55 20.39
N TYR A 675 18.21 6.32 20.04
CA TYR A 675 18.92 5.06 20.27
C TYR A 675 19.01 4.73 21.77
N ASP A 676 19.04 5.75 22.63
CA ASP A 676 19.13 5.61 24.08
C ASP A 676 17.76 5.75 24.76
N THR A 677 16.92 6.69 24.30
CA THR A 677 15.66 7.04 24.98
C THR A 677 14.51 6.11 24.63
N GLY A 678 14.55 5.45 23.46
CA GLY A 678 13.42 4.67 22.93
C GLY A 678 12.18 5.51 22.63
N VAL A 679 12.33 6.84 22.48
CA VAL A 679 11.27 7.76 22.04
C VAL A 679 11.63 8.33 20.67
N PHE A 680 10.73 8.14 19.72
CA PHE A 680 11.01 8.41 18.30
C PHE A 680 10.30 9.65 17.77
N SER A 681 9.81 10.51 18.66
CA SER A 681 9.19 11.80 18.32
C SER A 681 9.73 12.92 19.21
N PRO A 682 9.48 14.20 18.86
CA PRO A 682 9.89 15.34 19.68
C PRO A 682 9.19 15.46 21.05
N ASP A 683 8.26 14.56 21.40
CA ASP A 683 7.52 14.55 22.68
C ASP A 683 8.45 14.52 23.91
N TYR A 684 9.62 13.89 23.77
CA TYR A 684 10.61 13.76 24.83
C TYR A 684 11.99 14.20 24.36
N ARG A 685 12.67 15.01 25.18
CA ARG A 685 14.05 15.46 24.97
C ARG A 685 14.79 15.50 26.31
N GLU A 686 15.80 14.65 26.46
CA GLU A 686 16.66 14.62 27.64
C GLU A 686 17.98 15.36 27.37
N SER A 687 18.18 16.49 28.04
CA SER A 687 19.41 17.28 27.93
C SER A 687 20.62 16.53 28.50
N THR A 688 21.77 16.62 27.84
CA THR A 688 23.08 16.23 28.39
C THR A 688 23.84 17.46 28.90
N ASP A 689 25.05 17.26 29.41
CA ASP A 689 25.94 18.35 29.83
C ASP A 689 26.28 19.33 28.67
N ASP A 690 26.22 18.86 27.42
CA ASP A 690 26.49 19.67 26.23
C ASP A 690 25.28 20.47 25.72
N ALA A 691 24.08 20.27 26.28
CA ALA A 691 22.86 20.93 25.79
C ALA A 691 22.99 22.46 25.75
N GLN A 692 23.64 23.06 26.76
CA GLN A 692 23.83 24.50 26.84
C GLN A 692 24.74 25.04 25.72
N LYS A 693 25.70 24.23 25.23
CA LYS A 693 26.60 24.59 24.12
C LYS A 693 25.80 24.78 22.83
N TYR A 694 24.80 23.96 22.60
CA TYR A 694 24.02 23.93 21.35
C TYR A 694 22.64 24.60 21.46
N ALA A 695 22.26 25.12 22.64
CA ALA A 695 20.92 25.65 22.88
C ALA A 695 20.52 26.76 21.90
N GLU A 696 21.44 27.68 21.57
CA GLU A 696 21.14 28.79 20.66
C GLU A 696 20.94 28.33 19.21
N ILE A 697 21.89 27.54 18.67
CA ILE A 697 21.79 27.01 17.31
C ILE A 697 20.57 26.11 17.15
N PHE A 698 20.27 25.28 18.16
CA PHE A 698 19.09 24.45 18.17
C PHE A 698 17.79 25.25 18.17
N ALA A 699 17.71 26.31 18.97
CA ALA A 699 16.55 27.21 18.98
C ALA A 699 16.36 27.88 17.62
N ASP A 700 17.43 28.32 16.96
CA ASP A 700 17.35 28.89 15.60
C ASP A 700 17.00 27.85 14.54
N CYS A 701 17.44 26.60 14.68
CA CYS A 701 17.00 25.49 13.84
C CYS A 701 15.49 25.27 13.94
N ILE A 702 14.95 25.25 15.16
CA ILE A 702 13.50 25.12 15.40
C ILE A 702 12.74 26.34 14.85
N ASN A 703 13.27 27.55 15.04
CA ASN A 703 12.62 28.82 14.69
C ASN A 703 12.86 29.29 13.24
N ALA A 704 13.71 28.61 12.47
CA ALA A 704 13.80 28.84 11.03
C ALA A 704 12.43 28.60 10.36
N PRO A 705 12.12 29.26 9.23
CA PRO A 705 10.90 29.02 8.48
C PRO A 705 10.62 27.54 8.28
N LYS A 706 9.37 27.12 8.51
CA LYS A 706 8.92 25.75 8.34
C LYS A 706 7.82 25.69 7.30
N TYR A 707 7.90 24.70 6.43
CA TYR A 707 6.81 24.32 5.55
C TYR A 707 5.51 24.11 6.36
N GLY A 708 4.37 24.35 5.72
CA GLY A 708 3.04 24.12 6.31
C GLY A 708 2.47 25.33 7.03
N ASN A 709 3.06 26.51 6.83
CA ASN A 709 2.71 27.75 7.52
C ASN A 709 2.36 28.89 6.56
N ALA A 710 2.22 28.61 5.26
CA ALA A 710 2.14 29.59 4.18
C ALA A 710 3.31 30.59 4.22
N ASP A 711 4.51 30.11 4.57
CA ASP A 711 5.73 30.91 4.61
C ASP A 711 6.45 30.78 3.26
N PRO A 712 6.51 31.87 2.45
CA PRO A 712 7.12 31.81 1.12
C PRO A 712 8.58 31.37 1.12
N TYR A 713 9.30 31.51 2.24
CA TYR A 713 10.70 31.10 2.34
C TYR A 713 10.87 29.59 2.26
N ALA A 714 10.08 28.83 3.03
CA ALA A 714 10.11 27.37 3.02
C ALA A 714 9.35 26.79 1.83
N ASP A 715 8.22 27.40 1.47
CA ASP A 715 7.35 26.89 0.42
C ASP A 715 7.98 27.04 -0.98
N GLN A 716 8.80 28.07 -1.19
CA GLN A 716 9.57 28.21 -2.42
C GLN A 716 10.60 27.07 -2.57
N LEU A 717 11.22 26.61 -1.49
CA LEU A 717 12.15 25.46 -1.52
C LEU A 717 11.43 24.16 -1.89
N LEU A 718 10.20 23.96 -1.37
CA LEU A 718 9.37 22.82 -1.77
C LEU A 718 9.05 22.87 -3.27
N ARG A 719 8.64 24.05 -3.76
CA ARG A 719 8.34 24.25 -5.17
C ARG A 719 9.55 23.95 -6.06
N ASP A 720 10.73 24.47 -5.70
CA ASP A 720 11.97 24.26 -6.45
C ASP A 720 12.41 22.80 -6.46
N TYR A 721 12.25 22.10 -5.32
CA TYR A 721 12.45 20.65 -5.23
C TYR A 721 11.55 19.89 -6.21
N HIS A 722 10.25 20.20 -6.26
CA HIS A 722 9.34 19.54 -7.18
C HIS A 722 9.64 19.87 -8.65
N MET A 723 9.99 21.13 -8.96
CA MET A 723 10.38 21.50 -10.32
C MET A 723 11.65 20.77 -10.75
N TYR A 724 12.61 20.57 -9.86
CA TYR A 724 13.80 19.79 -10.16
C TYR A 724 13.45 18.32 -10.48
N LEU A 725 12.68 17.65 -9.60
CA LEU A 725 12.33 16.24 -9.79
C LEU A 725 11.49 15.98 -11.04
N LEU A 726 10.58 16.91 -11.39
CA LEU A 726 9.75 16.82 -12.60
C LEU A 726 10.59 16.68 -13.88
N HIS A 727 11.77 17.31 -13.93
CA HIS A 727 12.67 17.24 -15.08
C HIS A 727 13.76 16.17 -14.91
N TYR A 728 14.15 15.88 -13.68
CA TYR A 728 15.21 14.93 -13.37
C TYR A 728 14.77 13.47 -13.55
N LEU A 729 13.63 13.08 -12.97
CA LEU A 729 13.19 11.68 -12.96
C LEU A 729 12.95 11.09 -14.36
N PRO A 730 12.41 11.84 -15.34
CA PRO A 730 12.28 11.34 -16.70
C PRO A 730 13.62 11.03 -17.42
N THR A 731 14.76 11.39 -16.83
CA THR A 731 16.10 10.99 -17.33
C THR A 731 16.50 9.57 -16.91
N LEU A 732 15.72 8.95 -16.02
CA LEU A 732 15.85 7.56 -15.59
C LEU A 732 14.83 6.72 -16.36
N GLU A 733 15.28 5.58 -16.87
CA GLU A 733 14.44 4.67 -17.65
C GLU A 733 14.30 3.33 -16.93
N SER A 734 13.07 2.83 -16.89
CA SER A 734 12.72 1.54 -16.30
C SER A 734 12.96 0.36 -17.25
N PHE A 735 12.84 -0.86 -16.73
CA PHE A 735 12.93 -2.11 -17.50
C PHE A 735 11.85 -2.29 -18.58
N PHE A 736 10.79 -1.46 -18.55
CA PHE A 736 9.80 -1.34 -19.62
C PHE A 736 10.16 -0.33 -20.72
N GLY A 737 11.32 0.33 -20.61
CA GLY A 737 11.74 1.38 -21.54
C GLY A 737 10.92 2.66 -21.38
N LYS A 738 10.50 2.98 -20.13
CA LYS A 738 9.62 4.11 -19.83
C LYS A 738 10.28 5.05 -18.80
N PRO A 739 10.08 6.38 -18.92
CA PRO A 739 10.60 7.33 -17.95
C PRO A 739 10.00 7.11 -16.56
N GLU A 740 10.83 7.22 -15.53
CA GLU A 740 10.36 7.23 -14.15
C GLU A 740 9.68 8.55 -13.78
N TYR A 741 8.86 8.50 -12.74
CA TYR A 741 8.12 9.63 -12.16
C TYR A 741 8.14 9.55 -10.63
N LEU A 742 7.67 10.59 -9.95
CA LEU A 742 7.69 10.65 -8.49
C LEU A 742 6.48 9.96 -7.86
N CYS A 743 6.73 8.98 -6.99
CA CYS A 743 5.86 8.57 -5.90
C CYS A 743 6.34 9.24 -4.59
N GLN A 744 5.45 9.88 -3.85
CA GLN A 744 5.80 10.62 -2.65
C GLN A 744 4.81 10.35 -1.50
N ILE A 745 5.09 9.25 -0.82
CA ILE A 745 4.37 8.77 0.35
C ILE A 745 5.40 8.39 1.43
N SER A 746 4.93 8.13 2.63
CA SER A 746 5.79 7.64 3.73
C SER A 746 5.51 6.19 4.10
N VAL A 747 4.25 5.77 4.06
CA VAL A 747 3.78 4.51 4.66
C VAL A 747 4.22 4.44 6.13
N SER A 748 5.05 3.47 6.52
CA SER A 748 5.75 3.46 7.82
C SER A 748 7.24 3.76 7.67
N THR A 749 7.73 4.02 6.45
CA THR A 749 9.15 4.10 6.11
C THR A 749 9.86 5.30 6.74
N HIS A 750 9.10 6.34 7.13
CA HIS A 750 9.61 7.46 7.93
C HIS A 750 10.09 7.03 9.33
N GLY A 751 9.68 5.85 9.81
CA GLY A 751 10.22 5.20 11.00
C GLY A 751 11.68 4.75 10.82
N PRO A 752 11.95 3.68 10.06
CA PRO A 752 13.30 3.14 9.88
C PRO A 752 14.28 4.13 9.23
N GLN A 753 13.85 4.92 8.24
CA GLN A 753 14.75 5.93 7.63
C GLN A 753 14.98 7.14 8.54
N GLY A 754 14.02 7.46 9.41
CA GLY A 754 14.26 8.35 10.54
C GLY A 754 15.31 7.78 11.49
N PHE A 755 15.19 6.50 11.86
CA PHE A 755 16.11 5.82 12.77
C PHE A 755 17.58 5.88 12.30
N ILE A 756 17.85 5.62 11.02
CA ILE A 756 19.22 5.64 10.48
C ILE A 756 19.80 7.05 10.27
N THR A 757 18.99 8.10 10.45
CA THR A 757 19.40 9.49 10.24
C THR A 757 19.67 10.19 11.57
N LEU A 758 20.83 10.85 11.65
CA LEU A 758 21.21 11.67 12.79
C LEU A 758 20.29 12.90 12.90
N ALA A 759 20.60 13.79 13.83
CA ALA A 759 19.82 15.02 13.98
C ALA A 759 19.91 15.85 12.70
N THR A 760 18.82 16.48 12.31
CA THR A 760 18.73 17.27 11.07
C THR A 760 18.63 18.76 11.37
N ALA A 761 19.01 19.60 10.40
CA ALA A 761 19.12 21.05 10.60
C ALA A 761 17.77 21.73 10.90
N ASP A 762 16.65 21.06 10.71
CA ASP A 762 15.32 21.53 11.13
C ASP A 762 15.07 21.42 12.64
N GLY A 763 15.99 20.81 13.39
CA GLY A 763 15.88 20.58 14.84
C GLY A 763 15.26 19.23 15.21
N ARG A 764 14.96 18.35 14.24
CA ARG A 764 14.63 16.95 14.54
C ARG A 764 15.87 16.24 15.07
N LEU A 765 15.70 15.43 16.13
CA LEU A 765 16.80 14.73 16.81
C LEU A 765 17.16 13.40 16.15
N ALA A 766 18.35 12.89 16.48
CA ALA A 766 18.90 11.67 15.93
C ALA A 766 18.03 10.45 16.26
N GLY A 767 17.75 9.66 15.23
CA GLY A 767 16.97 8.44 15.32
C GLY A 767 15.45 8.59 15.45
N THR A 768 14.91 9.81 15.55
CA THR A 768 13.46 10.02 15.56
C THR A 768 12.87 9.87 14.17
N THR A 769 11.56 9.71 14.02
CA THR A 769 10.96 9.57 12.68
C THR A 769 11.20 10.79 11.81
N TYR A 770 11.16 10.63 10.49
CA TYR A 770 10.93 11.76 9.59
C TYR A 770 9.50 12.31 9.74
N SER A 771 9.22 13.42 9.06
CA SER A 771 7.84 13.85 8.77
C SER A 771 7.07 12.74 8.07
N ASP A 772 5.82 12.49 8.47
CA ASP A 772 4.92 11.60 7.75
C ASP A 772 4.48 12.20 6.40
N GLY A 773 3.94 11.35 5.55
CA GLY A 773 3.44 11.75 4.24
C GLY A 773 4.53 12.37 3.35
N SER A 774 4.13 13.34 2.54
CA SER A 774 5.04 14.16 1.74
C SER A 774 4.69 15.64 1.77
N VAL A 775 3.46 15.96 2.15
CA VAL A 775 2.92 17.32 2.30
C VAL A 775 2.15 17.46 3.62
N SER A 776 2.37 16.57 4.59
CA SER A 776 2.03 16.82 5.99
C SER A 776 3.05 17.78 6.59
N ALA A 777 2.64 18.65 7.51
CA ALA A 777 3.63 19.41 8.28
C ALA A 777 4.51 18.46 9.10
N ALA A 778 5.78 18.81 9.31
CA ALA A 778 6.58 18.10 10.31
C ALA A 778 5.90 18.28 11.68
N PRO A 779 5.78 17.23 12.51
CA PRO A 779 4.98 17.30 13.74
C PRO A 779 5.33 18.50 14.65
N GLY A 780 4.32 19.31 15.01
CA GLY A 780 4.47 20.48 15.88
C GLY A 780 5.02 21.74 15.20
N THR A 781 5.19 21.74 13.88
CA THR A 781 5.74 22.89 13.13
C THR A 781 4.67 23.75 12.45
N ASP A 782 3.49 23.20 12.18
CA ASP A 782 2.30 23.88 11.68
C ASP A 782 1.61 24.71 12.78
N LYS A 783 1.94 26.00 12.83
CA LYS A 783 1.48 26.94 13.86
C LYS A 783 0.52 28.01 13.33
N ASN A 784 0.22 27.98 12.03
CA ASN A 784 -0.68 28.91 11.35
C ASN A 784 -2.01 28.26 10.90
N GLY A 785 -2.33 27.08 11.42
CA GLY A 785 -3.58 26.38 11.17
C GLY A 785 -3.62 25.58 9.86
N VAL A 786 -4.64 24.73 9.74
CA VAL A 786 -4.78 23.75 8.64
C VAL A 786 -4.81 24.39 7.24
N TYR A 787 -5.42 25.57 7.10
CA TYR A 787 -5.49 26.24 5.80
C TYR A 787 -4.13 26.77 5.34
N ALA A 788 -3.25 27.17 6.26
CA ALA A 788 -1.88 27.57 5.91
C ALA A 788 -1.07 26.36 5.40
N LEU A 789 -1.29 25.18 5.99
CA LEU A 789 -0.74 23.93 5.49
C LEU A 789 -1.27 23.60 4.08
N PHE A 790 -2.56 23.80 3.82
CA PHE A 790 -3.12 23.63 2.48
C PHE A 790 -2.50 24.58 1.44
N GLU A 791 -2.30 25.85 1.79
CA GLU A 791 -1.59 26.82 0.93
C GLU A 791 -0.17 26.35 0.64
N SER A 792 0.61 26.00 1.67
CA SER A 792 1.99 25.51 1.49
C SER A 792 2.06 24.26 0.63
N ALA A 793 1.15 23.30 0.80
CA ALA A 793 1.13 22.08 0.01
C ALA A 793 0.91 22.37 -1.48
N THR A 794 0.05 23.34 -1.81
CA THR A 794 -0.47 23.57 -3.17
C THR A 794 0.29 24.64 -3.96
N VAL A 795 1.54 24.94 -3.57
CA VAL A 795 2.43 25.88 -4.30
C VAL A 795 2.96 25.31 -5.63
N TYR A 796 2.67 24.04 -5.92
CA TYR A 796 2.92 23.37 -7.21
C TYR A 796 1.67 22.58 -7.63
N ASP A 797 1.57 22.22 -8.91
CA ASP A 797 0.49 21.36 -9.39
C ASP A 797 0.78 19.91 -9.02
N HIS A 798 -0.01 19.36 -8.10
CA HIS A 798 0.15 17.99 -7.61
C HIS A 798 0.02 16.94 -8.72
N SER A 799 -0.64 17.26 -9.84
CA SER A 799 -0.77 16.32 -10.94
C SER A 799 0.59 15.96 -11.52
N GLN A 800 1.61 16.84 -11.39
CA GLN A 800 2.99 16.65 -11.85
C GLN A 800 3.69 15.42 -11.29
N ASN A 801 3.15 14.84 -10.23
CA ASN A 801 3.62 13.61 -9.60
C ASN A 801 2.47 12.59 -9.57
N GLN A 802 2.77 11.35 -9.19
CA GLN A 802 1.73 10.33 -9.03
C GLN A 802 0.70 10.72 -7.96
N ASN A 803 1.18 11.31 -6.87
CA ASN A 803 0.44 11.59 -5.66
C ASN A 803 1.12 12.67 -4.83
N ALA A 804 0.49 13.08 -3.72
CA ALA A 804 1.09 13.82 -2.61
C ALA A 804 0.28 13.52 -1.34
N GLN A 805 0.94 13.08 -0.26
CA GLN A 805 0.26 12.53 0.91
C GLN A 805 0.21 13.52 2.08
N MET A 806 -1.00 13.87 2.52
CA MET A 806 -1.27 14.64 3.75
C MET A 806 -2.02 13.81 4.79
N ASN A 807 -1.57 13.88 6.03
CA ASN A 807 -2.28 13.44 7.23
C ASN A 807 -2.69 14.64 8.07
N LEU A 808 -3.90 14.59 8.63
CA LEU A 808 -4.37 15.52 9.66
C LEU A 808 -4.90 14.74 10.86
N LYS A 809 -4.74 15.30 12.06
CA LYS A 809 -5.34 14.75 13.28
C LYS A 809 -6.27 15.79 13.89
N LEU A 810 -7.52 15.41 14.07
CA LEU A 810 -8.56 16.23 14.66
C LEU A 810 -8.92 15.66 16.03
N HIS A 811 -9.13 16.53 17.02
CA HIS A 811 -9.76 16.07 18.26
C HIS A 811 -11.24 15.74 17.98
N PRO A 812 -11.83 14.67 18.56
CA PRO A 812 -13.23 14.29 18.32
C PRO A 812 -14.25 15.41 18.57
N SER A 813 -13.98 16.35 19.46
CA SER A 813 -14.87 17.50 19.72
C SER A 813 -15.04 18.43 18.51
N SER A 814 -14.06 18.48 17.61
CA SER A 814 -14.04 19.42 16.48
C SER A 814 -15.04 19.04 15.37
N VAL A 815 -15.46 17.76 15.34
CA VAL A 815 -16.34 17.17 14.31
C VAL A 815 -17.61 16.54 14.89
N GLN A 816 -18.09 16.99 16.05
CA GLN A 816 -19.32 16.49 16.67
C GLN A 816 -20.59 16.81 15.87
N GLY A 817 -21.51 15.84 15.85
CA GLY A 817 -22.80 15.98 15.21
C GLY A 817 -22.73 16.06 13.68
N VAL A 818 -23.90 16.23 13.06
CA VAL A 818 -24.01 16.40 11.60
C VAL A 818 -23.32 17.68 11.10
N GLN A 819 -23.29 18.73 11.92
CA GLN A 819 -22.55 19.95 11.59
C GLN A 819 -21.04 19.69 11.55
N GLY A 820 -20.52 18.88 12.47
CA GLY A 820 -19.14 18.43 12.46
C GLY A 820 -18.80 17.58 11.23
N THR A 821 -19.69 16.67 10.83
CA THR A 821 -19.58 15.96 9.54
C THR A 821 -19.43 16.92 8.36
N ARG A 822 -20.29 17.94 8.29
CA ARG A 822 -20.26 18.92 7.21
C ARG A 822 -18.99 19.77 7.25
N LYS A 823 -18.52 20.18 8.43
CA LYS A 823 -17.25 20.92 8.57
C LYS A 823 -16.07 20.11 8.05
N LEU A 824 -16.00 18.83 8.40
CA LEU A 824 -14.98 17.92 7.88
C LEU A 824 -15.05 17.83 6.35
N LEU A 825 -16.25 17.73 5.78
CA LEU A 825 -16.42 17.73 4.33
C LEU A 825 -16.00 19.06 3.67
N GLU A 826 -16.35 20.21 4.27
CA GLU A 826 -15.92 21.52 3.74
C GLU A 826 -14.40 21.71 3.83
N LEU A 827 -13.76 21.16 4.87
CA LEU A 827 -12.30 21.14 4.98
C LEU A 827 -11.68 20.32 3.85
N VAL A 828 -12.20 19.11 3.59
CA VAL A 828 -11.80 18.28 2.45
C VAL A 828 -11.98 19.05 1.14
N ARG A 829 -13.16 19.61 0.88
CA ARG A 829 -13.47 20.38 -0.33
C ARG A 829 -12.51 21.53 -0.53
N THR A 830 -12.19 22.26 0.53
CA THR A 830 -11.26 23.39 0.47
C THR A 830 -9.91 22.93 -0.07
N TYR A 831 -9.37 21.83 0.46
CA TYR A 831 -8.11 21.29 -0.01
C TYR A 831 -8.19 20.75 -1.45
N MET A 832 -9.23 19.97 -1.76
CA MET A 832 -9.42 19.37 -3.08
C MET A 832 -9.58 20.44 -4.18
N ARG A 833 -10.33 21.51 -3.92
CA ARG A 833 -10.55 22.61 -4.87
C ARG A 833 -9.28 23.44 -5.15
N LYS A 834 -8.31 23.42 -4.24
CA LYS A 834 -6.99 24.01 -4.46
C LYS A 834 -6.06 23.14 -5.32
N GLY A 835 -6.49 21.92 -5.67
CA GLY A 835 -5.65 20.95 -6.37
C GLY A 835 -4.83 20.05 -5.44
N GLY A 836 -5.11 20.07 -4.13
CA GLY A 836 -4.53 19.12 -3.19
C GLY A 836 -4.91 17.69 -3.60
N PHE A 837 -3.93 16.79 -3.68
CA PHE A 837 -4.14 15.43 -4.17
C PHE A 837 -4.86 14.54 -3.16
N HIS A 838 -4.45 14.55 -1.88
CA HIS A 838 -4.97 13.62 -0.89
C HIS A 838 -4.93 14.17 0.52
N VAL A 839 -5.99 13.92 1.28
CA VAL A 839 -6.03 14.12 2.74
C VAL A 839 -6.74 12.95 3.43
N GLN A 840 -6.21 12.55 4.57
CA GLN A 840 -6.83 11.56 5.46
C GLN A 840 -6.72 12.00 6.92
N PHE A 841 -7.63 11.51 7.76
CA PHE A 841 -7.83 12.05 9.10
C PHE A 841 -7.70 10.96 10.16
N ASN A 842 -6.94 11.25 11.21
CA ASN A 842 -7.22 10.69 12.52
C ASN A 842 -8.27 11.57 13.20
N VAL A 843 -9.28 10.96 13.82
CA VAL A 843 -10.21 11.65 14.73
C VAL A 843 -10.14 10.96 16.07
N VAL A 844 -9.12 11.32 16.85
CA VAL A 844 -8.74 10.64 18.09
C VAL A 844 -7.99 11.61 18.98
N SER A 845 -8.19 11.49 20.29
CA SER A 845 -7.38 12.24 21.25
C SER A 845 -6.02 11.55 21.42
N SER A 846 -4.95 12.35 21.44
CA SER A 846 -3.60 11.87 21.71
C SER A 846 -3.46 11.23 23.10
N ASP A 847 -4.30 11.60 24.06
CA ASP A 847 -4.31 11.01 25.41
C ASP A 847 -4.71 9.52 25.36
N ILE A 848 -5.73 9.18 24.58
CA ILE A 848 -6.17 7.79 24.36
C ILE A 848 -5.03 6.97 23.75
N LEU A 849 -4.29 7.53 22.79
CA LEU A 849 -3.16 6.85 22.16
C LEU A 849 -2.01 6.61 23.15
N LYS A 850 -1.70 7.60 24.00
CA LYS A 850 -0.70 7.48 25.07
C LYS A 850 -1.10 6.44 26.12
N GLU A 851 -2.40 6.31 26.43
CA GLU A 851 -2.93 5.28 27.32
C GLU A 851 -2.85 3.89 26.66
N ALA A 852 -3.32 3.76 25.42
CA ALA A 852 -3.29 2.51 24.67
C ALA A 852 -1.87 1.98 24.41
N GLN A 853 -0.86 2.86 24.31
CA GLN A 853 0.55 2.46 24.24
C GLN A 853 1.03 1.80 25.55
N LYS A 854 0.50 2.21 26.72
CA LYS A 854 0.86 1.65 28.04
C LYS A 854 0.13 0.35 28.34
N THR A 855 -1.13 0.23 27.93
CA THR A 855 -1.99 -0.93 28.22
C THR A 855 -2.66 -1.47 26.95
N PRO A 856 -1.90 -1.96 25.96
CA PRO A 856 -2.43 -2.31 24.64
C PRO A 856 -3.51 -3.40 24.66
N ASP A 857 -3.50 -4.30 25.64
CA ASP A 857 -4.51 -5.36 25.77
C ASP A 857 -5.93 -4.82 26.04
N GLN A 858 -6.05 -3.63 26.63
CA GLN A 858 -7.35 -2.97 26.87
C GLN A 858 -7.90 -2.27 25.61
N TYR A 859 -7.09 -2.16 24.56
CA TYR A 859 -7.38 -1.44 23.31
C TYR A 859 -7.15 -2.35 22.10
N ARG A 860 -7.53 -3.63 22.20
CA ARG A 860 -7.27 -4.65 21.18
C ARG A 860 -7.86 -4.28 19.81
N ASP A 861 -8.99 -3.60 19.80
CA ASP A 861 -9.76 -3.16 18.64
C ASP A 861 -9.50 -1.69 18.25
N LEU A 862 -8.72 -0.94 19.03
CA LEU A 862 -8.38 0.45 18.70
C LEU A 862 -7.61 0.49 17.38
N MET A 863 -8.13 1.27 16.45
CA MET A 863 -7.51 1.50 15.15
C MET A 863 -7.11 2.96 15.01
N VAL A 864 -6.01 3.18 14.28
CA VAL A 864 -5.56 4.53 13.92
C VAL A 864 -5.14 4.57 12.46
N ARG A 865 -5.15 5.78 11.90
CA ARG A 865 -4.57 6.06 10.59
C ARG A 865 -3.08 6.36 10.72
N VAL A 866 -2.24 5.69 9.94
CA VAL A 866 -0.79 5.98 9.86
C VAL A 866 -0.50 6.84 8.63
N ALA A 867 -0.27 6.25 7.46
CA ALA A 867 -0.09 6.97 6.21
C ALA A 867 -0.51 6.08 5.04
N GLY A 868 -1.71 6.32 4.50
CA GLY A 868 -2.31 5.47 3.47
C GLY A 868 -2.99 4.18 3.96
N PHE A 869 -2.91 3.84 5.25
CA PHE A 869 -3.60 2.69 5.84
C PHE A 869 -4.07 2.94 7.28
N THR A 870 -5.05 2.12 7.67
CA THR A 870 -5.51 1.94 9.05
C THR A 870 -4.92 0.65 9.61
N GLN A 871 -4.55 0.63 10.88
CA GLN A 871 -4.08 -0.59 11.55
C GLN A 871 -4.50 -0.59 13.03
N TYR A 872 -4.62 -1.78 13.61
CA TYR A 872 -4.79 -1.93 15.06
C TYR A 872 -3.57 -1.37 15.79
N TRP A 873 -3.82 -0.52 16.80
CA TRP A 873 -2.77 0.16 17.56
C TRP A 873 -1.74 -0.80 18.14
N CYS A 874 -2.21 -1.93 18.68
CA CYS A 874 -1.36 -2.96 19.28
C CYS A 874 -0.44 -3.68 18.25
N GLU A 875 -0.74 -3.62 16.95
CA GLU A 875 0.09 -4.23 15.89
C GLU A 875 1.09 -3.24 15.26
N ILE A 876 1.06 -1.96 15.67
CA ILE A 876 1.98 -0.92 15.19
C ILE A 876 3.22 -0.87 16.10
N GLY A 877 4.42 -0.78 15.49
CA GLY A 877 5.67 -0.62 16.23
C GLY A 877 5.80 0.74 16.93
N LYS A 878 6.48 0.78 18.08
CA LYS A 878 6.62 2.00 18.91
C LYS A 878 7.08 3.25 18.14
N PRO A 879 8.05 3.19 17.18
CA PRO A 879 8.46 4.38 16.46
C PRO A 879 7.31 5.10 15.74
N ILE A 880 6.41 4.33 15.13
CA ILE A 880 5.25 4.88 14.43
C ILE A 880 4.15 5.31 15.42
N GLN A 881 3.99 4.59 16.53
CA GLN A 881 3.08 5.01 17.59
C GLN A 881 3.45 6.40 18.15
N ASP A 882 4.73 6.60 18.49
CA ASP A 882 5.23 7.88 19.02
C ASP A 882 5.03 9.03 18.03
N GLU A 883 5.21 8.75 16.73
CA GLU A 883 5.00 9.70 15.65
C GLU A 883 3.51 10.12 15.55
N VAL A 884 2.60 9.15 15.46
CA VAL A 884 1.15 9.40 15.37
C VAL A 884 0.62 10.15 16.61
N ILE A 885 1.11 9.79 17.80
CA ILE A 885 0.82 10.50 19.05
C ILE A 885 1.19 11.98 18.94
N TYR A 886 2.35 12.29 18.34
CA TYR A 886 2.90 13.64 18.36
C TYR A 886 2.44 14.53 17.19
N ARG A 887 1.76 13.99 16.18
CA ARG A 887 1.11 14.80 15.13
C ARG A 887 0.28 15.92 15.74
N THR A 888 0.29 17.09 15.11
CA THR A 888 -0.49 18.25 15.58
C THR A 888 -1.97 17.90 15.66
N GLU A 889 -2.57 18.14 16.83
CA GLU A 889 -3.98 17.88 17.09
C GLU A 889 -4.78 19.17 16.94
N TYR A 890 -5.75 19.18 16.04
CA TYR A 890 -6.61 20.33 15.78
C TYR A 890 -7.91 20.23 16.60
N GLU A 891 -8.10 21.16 17.54
CA GLU A 891 -9.31 21.28 18.37
C GLU A 891 -10.42 22.12 17.70
N GLU A 892 -10.03 23.02 16.78
CA GLU A 892 -10.93 23.85 15.98
C GLU A 892 -10.60 23.72 14.49
N VAL A 893 -11.62 23.48 13.66
CA VAL A 893 -11.54 23.33 12.19
C VAL A 893 -12.66 24.05 11.47
#